data_AF-A0A848HIU9-F1
#
_entry.id   AF-A0A848HIU9-F1
#
_cell.length_a   1.000
_cell.length_b   1.000
_cell.length_c   1.000
_cell.angle_alpha   90.00
_cell.angle_beta   90.00
_cell.angle_gamma   90.00
#
_symmetry.space_group_name_H-M   'P 1'
#
loop_
_entity.id
_entity.type
_entity.pdbx_description
1 polymer ?
#
loop_
_entity_poly.entity_id
_entity_poly.type
_entity_poly.pdbx_seq_one_letter_code
_entity_poly.pdbx_strand_id
1 'polypeptide(L)'
;MAAAARIAALVLGLAACSGAAAASFHLFPVQEIEGVSAEGRAARPLVDARVLDRLFGGEPGKQAQRAMVDHFVAQLGQAYPGSLIHPKQVYDTNIGSGYKFINDDNGQCRQAPSFNVADTYAVVIGVTRASLYEVVKDDNIEVLIPVTLSLQFVKPNLAKVVYTMSETAYSPFRFSKAEYASGAADAVIRAQLMKNVTAQVGSLVAAARAAFNPKDVVVKLVGKDGKYFVADQGVEAGFVKGEQVEARDSAGNAYIFDVLYADSGYAVVKPVAGSVSVGDSLKFVFETAADDSRKPRLMPVVNAGPGNEWASAVSDMFARDIGFNASFQLSPVDVHFTQTKQLVTRSANCVTWQKYPSMTQASGERKDPPDFFLRFTPVLTPLATLSGAGGTKTSERFHTLVTAQVIDQFGKVIYSEAGDNDYAIDKVNGAGLGFAEAKEVSLKNATGKLAQNFIAKVRFAPKDYKVVKVDQQRIWVEGLAGMPTSGKLSFTVLHPLDAMVRGKPALLELETGAGAADLLAEGELLGLPYSATNPSLPAPRRGDLVRLYAQAVPGVARIVDCDEGPFIGQNNLVDAPYLAPLVRHALYQSKKFASHIGDPAFYATTNQLLGLGLFDLQVERPEIEVCSQPGYVIREDAAACESADNCKATVTMGLVTRLKKGSEVYKSISAGLKTEYSGFPSANKSSYYGYKQLGNGLSMQSDLINKLNQN
;
A
#
# COMPACT_ATOMS: atom_id res chain seq x y z
N MET A 1 30.29 62.71 2.09
CA MET A 1 30.72 61.38 2.55
C MET A 1 29.69 60.85 3.52
N ALA A 2 29.07 59.72 3.15
CA ALA A 2 28.38 58.71 3.95
C ALA A 2 27.25 59.07 4.94
N ALA A 3 26.14 58.35 4.69
CA ALA A 3 25.11 57.84 5.62
C ALA A 3 23.87 58.71 5.84
N ALA A 4 22.86 58.40 5.02
CA ALA A 4 21.52 58.95 5.00
C ALA A 4 20.59 58.28 6.03
N ALA A 5 19.71 59.12 6.56
CA ALA A 5 18.66 58.86 7.54
C ALA A 5 17.53 57.94 7.05
N ARG A 6 16.90 57.22 7.99
CA ARG A 6 15.45 56.93 7.95
C ARG A 6 14.85 56.92 9.36
N ILE A 7 14.04 57.94 9.62
CA ILE A 7 13.08 58.07 10.72
C ILE A 7 11.77 57.41 10.29
N ALA A 8 11.13 56.74 11.24
CA ALA A 8 9.82 56.09 11.13
C ALA A 8 8.68 57.10 10.85
N ALA A 9 7.74 56.71 10.01
CA ALA A 9 6.39 57.27 10.03
C ALA A 9 5.36 56.19 9.63
N LEU A 10 4.45 55.98 10.58
CA LEU A 10 3.28 55.13 10.58
C LEU A 10 2.26 55.67 9.55
N VAL A 11 1.77 54.83 8.64
CA VAL A 11 0.54 55.11 7.88
C VAL A 11 -0.39 53.91 8.04
N LEU A 12 -1.48 54.14 8.77
CA LEU A 12 -2.68 53.32 8.75
C LEU A 12 -3.22 53.25 7.31
N GLY A 13 -3.30 52.05 6.75
CA GLY A 13 -3.96 51.76 5.49
C GLY A 13 -4.92 50.60 5.67
N LEU A 14 -6.21 50.92 5.64
CA LEU A 14 -7.36 50.03 5.65
C LEU A 14 -7.11 48.67 4.98
N ALA A 15 -7.38 47.61 5.73
CA ALA A 15 -7.59 46.27 5.19
C ALA A 15 -8.82 46.33 4.25
N ALA A 16 -8.56 46.55 2.96
CA ALA A 16 -9.50 46.21 1.93
C ALA A 16 -9.72 44.71 2.00
N CYS A 17 -10.95 44.29 2.34
CA CYS A 17 -11.43 42.94 2.11
C CYS A 17 -11.17 42.58 0.64
N SER A 18 -10.12 41.80 0.40
CA SER A 18 -9.96 41.08 -0.85
C SER A 18 -11.14 40.11 -0.94
N GLY A 19 -12.06 40.36 -1.89
CA GLY A 19 -13.08 39.39 -2.25
C GLY A 19 -12.41 38.04 -2.47
N ALA A 20 -12.90 37.02 -1.76
CA ALA A 20 -12.42 35.66 -1.92
C ALA A 20 -12.58 35.28 -3.40
N ALA A 21 -11.46 35.08 -4.09
CA ALA A 21 -11.48 34.46 -5.40
C ALA A 21 -12.24 33.14 -5.29
N ALA A 22 -13.19 32.90 -6.20
CA ALA A 22 -13.94 31.64 -6.23
C ALA A 22 -12.94 30.48 -6.25
N ALA A 23 -13.09 29.52 -5.33
CA ALA A 23 -12.22 28.36 -5.29
C ALA A 23 -12.32 27.59 -6.61
N SER A 24 -11.20 27.05 -7.10
CA SER A 24 -11.14 26.27 -8.35
C SER A 24 -11.79 24.89 -8.24
N PHE A 25 -12.21 24.48 -7.05
CA PHE A 25 -12.88 23.20 -6.78
C PHE A 25 -13.75 23.27 -5.52
N HIS A 26 -14.68 22.32 -5.40
CA HIS A 26 -15.59 22.19 -4.26
C HIS A 26 -15.42 20.87 -3.52
N LEU A 27 -15.60 20.90 -2.20
CA LEU A 27 -15.51 19.73 -1.32
C LEU A 27 -16.87 19.53 -0.64
N PHE A 28 -17.40 18.30 -0.60
CA PHE A 28 -18.53 17.97 0.28
C PHE A 28 -18.12 16.88 1.28
N PRO A 29 -18.34 17.12 2.58
CA PRO A 29 -18.02 16.13 3.60
C PRO A 29 -19.10 15.04 3.63
N VAL A 30 -18.70 13.78 3.65
CA VAL A 30 -19.61 12.67 3.95
C VAL A 30 -19.88 12.68 5.45
N GLN A 31 -21.15 12.86 5.83
CA GLN A 31 -21.60 13.00 7.22
C GLN A 31 -21.80 11.65 7.94
N GLU A 32 -21.18 10.59 7.43
CA GLU A 32 -21.17 9.25 8.00
C GLU A 32 -19.70 8.79 8.16
N ILE A 33 -19.39 8.07 9.24
CA ILE A 33 -18.04 7.53 9.48
C ILE A 33 -17.96 6.12 8.91
N GLU A 34 -17.02 5.91 8.00
CA GLU A 34 -16.79 4.59 7.40
C GLU A 34 -16.28 3.58 8.46
N GLY A 35 -16.75 2.33 8.39
CA GLY A 35 -16.30 1.24 9.28
C GLY A 35 -17.02 1.16 10.63
N VAL A 36 -17.93 2.09 10.96
CA VAL A 36 -18.66 2.09 12.26
C VAL A 36 -19.95 1.26 12.22
N SER A 37 -20.56 1.07 11.05
CA SER A 37 -21.77 0.25 10.87
C SER A 37 -21.52 -1.23 11.14
N ALA A 38 -22.54 -2.01 11.52
CA ALA A 38 -22.40 -3.44 11.80
C ALA A 38 -21.76 -4.23 10.62
N GLU A 39 -22.14 -3.90 9.39
CA GLU A 39 -21.55 -4.44 8.16
C GLU A 39 -20.09 -4.00 7.98
N GLY A 40 -19.77 -2.73 8.28
CA GLY A 40 -18.42 -2.20 8.24
C GLY A 40 -17.48 -2.82 9.28
N ARG A 41 -18.02 -3.23 10.44
CA ARG A 41 -17.26 -3.91 11.51
C ARG A 41 -16.84 -5.33 11.10
N ALA A 42 -17.75 -6.09 10.50
CA ALA A 42 -17.47 -7.47 10.07
C ALA A 42 -16.38 -7.53 9.00
N ALA A 43 -16.19 -6.45 8.23
CA ALA A 43 -15.18 -6.36 7.18
C ALA A 43 -13.79 -5.94 7.69
N ARG A 44 -13.63 -5.53 8.96
CA ARG A 44 -12.40 -4.93 9.51
C ARG A 44 -11.85 -5.72 10.71
N PRO A 45 -10.93 -6.69 10.51
CA PRO A 45 -10.49 -7.59 11.58
C PRO A 45 -9.70 -6.91 12.72
N LEU A 46 -9.16 -5.72 12.48
CA LEU A 46 -8.42 -4.92 13.47
C LEU A 46 -9.31 -4.00 14.31
N VAL A 47 -10.62 -4.08 14.12
CA VAL A 47 -11.63 -3.28 14.83
C VAL A 47 -12.32 -4.18 15.84
N ASP A 48 -11.87 -4.09 17.09
CA ASP A 48 -12.48 -4.74 18.24
C ASP A 48 -13.85 -4.09 18.52
N ALA A 49 -14.91 -4.90 18.46
CA ALA A 49 -16.27 -4.45 18.70
C ALA A 49 -16.44 -3.77 20.07
N ARG A 50 -15.70 -4.21 21.10
CA ARG A 50 -15.75 -3.62 22.44
C ARG A 50 -15.29 -2.17 22.44
N VAL A 51 -14.27 -1.83 21.64
CA VAL A 51 -13.77 -0.45 21.51
C VAL A 51 -14.79 0.41 20.78
N LEU A 52 -15.38 -0.10 19.71
CA LEU A 52 -16.44 0.64 19.00
C LEU A 52 -17.70 0.82 19.83
N ASP A 53 -18.07 -0.15 20.67
CA ASP A 53 -19.23 -0.01 21.56
C ASP A 53 -18.94 1.02 22.67
N ARG A 54 -17.69 1.06 23.17
CA ARG A 54 -17.23 2.11 24.08
C ARG A 54 -17.17 3.49 23.44
N LEU A 55 -16.93 3.61 22.13
CA LEU A 55 -16.90 4.88 21.41
C LEU A 55 -18.30 5.33 20.94
N PHE A 56 -18.98 4.45 20.22
CA PHE A 56 -20.17 4.72 19.41
C PHE A 56 -21.41 3.91 19.83
N GLY A 57 -21.31 3.06 20.85
CA GLY A 57 -22.46 2.33 21.40
C GLY A 57 -23.41 3.23 22.21
N GLY A 58 -24.71 2.94 22.12
CA GLY A 58 -25.78 3.64 22.85
C GLY A 58 -26.01 5.10 22.43
N GLU A 59 -26.87 5.81 23.15
CA GLU A 59 -27.12 7.24 22.90
C GLU A 59 -25.87 8.13 23.07
N PRO A 60 -25.02 7.95 24.11
CA PRO A 60 -23.77 8.70 24.23
C PRO A 60 -22.85 8.47 23.02
N GLY A 61 -22.88 7.27 22.43
CA GLY A 61 -22.11 6.94 21.25
C GLY A 61 -22.63 7.61 19.98
N LYS A 62 -23.96 7.69 19.80
CA LYS A 62 -24.56 8.47 18.70
C LYS A 62 -24.22 9.96 18.81
N GLN A 63 -24.24 10.51 20.03
CA GLN A 63 -23.81 11.89 20.28
C GLN A 63 -22.34 12.09 19.95
N ALA A 64 -21.47 11.15 20.34
CA ALA A 64 -20.05 11.17 20.01
C ALA A 64 -19.79 11.11 18.50
N GLN A 65 -20.54 10.27 17.77
CA GLN A 65 -20.48 10.19 16.30
C GLN A 65 -20.86 11.53 15.66
N ARG A 66 -21.98 12.14 16.09
CA ARG A 66 -22.40 13.46 15.61
C ARG A 66 -21.34 14.53 15.89
N ALA A 67 -20.84 14.58 17.12
CA ALA A 67 -19.81 15.54 17.51
C ALA A 67 -18.51 15.38 16.68
N MET A 68 -18.13 14.14 16.36
CA MET A 68 -16.98 13.87 15.50
C MET A 68 -17.21 14.33 14.06
N VAL A 69 -18.39 14.07 13.50
CA VAL A 69 -18.76 14.55 12.16
C VAL A 69 -18.81 16.08 12.13
N ASP A 70 -19.43 16.72 13.11
CA ASP A 70 -19.49 18.19 13.22
C ASP A 70 -18.09 18.80 13.33
N HIS A 71 -17.22 18.19 14.13
CA HIS A 71 -15.83 18.62 14.25
C HIS A 71 -15.07 18.44 12.93
N PHE A 72 -15.23 17.30 12.25
CA PHE A 72 -14.63 17.04 10.95
C PHE A 72 -15.06 18.07 9.90
N VAL A 73 -16.35 18.34 9.80
CA VAL A 73 -16.92 19.36 8.91
C VAL A 73 -16.36 20.74 9.23
N ALA A 74 -16.30 21.10 10.52
CA ALA A 74 -15.75 22.38 10.96
C ALA A 74 -14.26 22.53 10.62
N GLN A 75 -13.45 21.48 10.84
CA GLN A 75 -12.03 21.46 10.48
C GLN A 75 -11.83 21.59 8.97
N LEU A 76 -12.62 20.89 8.16
CA LEU A 76 -12.59 21.05 6.70
C LEU A 76 -12.94 22.48 6.27
N GLY A 77 -13.96 23.08 6.89
CA GLY A 77 -14.36 24.46 6.60
C GLY A 77 -13.27 25.48 6.92
N GLN A 78 -12.49 25.25 7.99
CA GLN A 78 -11.34 26.07 8.34
C GLN A 78 -10.16 25.85 7.37
N ALA A 79 -9.91 24.60 6.97
CA ALA A 79 -8.78 24.25 6.10
C ALA A 79 -9.00 24.64 4.63
N TYR A 80 -10.25 24.60 4.16
CA TYR A 80 -10.65 24.87 2.78
C TYR A 80 -11.73 25.97 2.69
N PRO A 81 -11.40 27.20 3.13
CA PRO A 81 -12.36 28.30 3.13
C PRO A 81 -12.82 28.61 1.70
N GLY A 82 -14.14 28.65 1.47
CA GLY A 82 -14.70 28.95 0.15
C GLY A 82 -14.81 27.75 -0.81
N SER A 83 -14.35 26.56 -0.40
CA SER A 83 -14.51 25.32 -1.19
C SER A 83 -15.55 24.36 -0.60
N LEU A 84 -15.79 24.39 0.71
CA LEU A 84 -16.69 23.44 1.36
C LEU A 84 -18.16 23.72 1.01
N ILE A 85 -18.87 22.74 0.48
CA ILE A 85 -20.29 22.81 0.12
C ILE A 85 -21.06 21.68 0.83
N HIS A 86 -22.37 21.84 0.94
CA HIS A 86 -23.22 20.78 1.47
C HIS A 86 -23.41 19.67 0.41
N PRO A 87 -23.48 18.38 0.79
CA PRO A 87 -23.73 17.29 -0.15
C PRO A 87 -24.99 17.47 -1.02
N LYS A 88 -26.03 18.14 -0.49
CA LYS A 88 -27.26 18.46 -1.25
C LYS A 88 -27.12 19.56 -2.30
N GLN A 89 -26.02 20.31 -2.27
CA GLN A 89 -25.68 21.30 -3.31
C GLN A 89 -24.97 20.64 -4.49
N VAL A 90 -24.57 19.38 -4.36
CA VAL A 90 -24.00 18.59 -5.46
C VAL A 90 -25.12 18.14 -6.38
N TYR A 91 -25.02 18.48 -7.66
CA TYR A 91 -26.04 18.21 -8.67
C TYR A 91 -25.40 17.97 -10.04
N ASP A 92 -26.18 17.52 -11.04
CA ASP A 92 -25.66 17.23 -12.38
C ASP A 92 -25.26 18.49 -13.16
N THR A 93 -25.71 19.68 -12.73
CA THR A 93 -25.46 20.97 -13.41
C THR A 93 -25.30 22.10 -12.40
N ASN A 94 -24.54 23.13 -12.77
CA ASN A 94 -24.41 24.35 -11.98
C ASN A 94 -25.72 25.18 -12.02
N ILE A 95 -26.21 25.63 -10.87
CA ILE A 95 -27.39 26.51 -10.76
C ILE A 95 -27.02 27.70 -9.87
N GLY A 96 -27.16 28.91 -10.41
CA GLY A 96 -26.77 30.13 -9.71
C GLY A 96 -25.26 30.36 -9.67
N SER A 97 -24.82 31.34 -8.88
CA SER A 97 -23.40 31.67 -8.71
C SER A 97 -23.10 31.99 -7.24
N GLY A 98 -21.81 31.93 -6.88
CA GLY A 98 -21.33 32.23 -5.54
C GLY A 98 -21.05 30.98 -4.70
N TYR A 99 -20.69 31.21 -3.44
CA TYR A 99 -20.35 30.19 -2.46
C TYR A 99 -21.29 30.27 -1.28
N LYS A 100 -21.82 29.13 -0.83
CA LYS A 100 -22.62 29.05 0.39
C LYS A 100 -22.45 27.68 1.01
N PHE A 101 -21.80 27.61 2.16
CA PHE A 101 -21.83 26.43 3.01
C PHE A 101 -22.90 26.57 4.08
N ILE A 102 -23.85 25.63 4.12
CA ILE A 102 -24.75 25.45 5.26
C ILE A 102 -24.70 23.97 5.61
N ASN A 103 -24.25 23.64 6.81
CA ASN A 103 -24.33 22.28 7.34
C ASN A 103 -25.75 22.01 7.87
N ASP A 104 -26.73 21.96 6.96
CA ASP A 104 -28.15 21.73 7.28
C ASP A 104 -28.74 20.66 6.37
N ASP A 105 -29.05 19.52 6.99
CA ASP A 105 -29.64 18.37 6.33
C ASP A 105 -31.09 18.62 5.88
N ASN A 106 -31.72 19.76 6.22
CA ASN A 106 -33.04 20.15 5.71
C ASN A 106 -33.02 20.82 4.34
N GLY A 107 -31.83 21.02 3.74
CA GLY A 107 -31.72 21.58 2.39
C GLY A 107 -32.53 20.79 1.35
N GLN A 108 -33.03 21.47 0.31
CA GLN A 108 -33.67 20.81 -0.83
C GLN A 108 -32.70 20.67 -2.00
N CYS A 109 -32.84 19.60 -2.78
CA CYS A 109 -32.10 19.45 -4.03
C CYS A 109 -32.40 20.60 -5.00
N ARG A 110 -31.44 20.95 -5.86
CA ARG A 110 -31.54 21.99 -6.92
C ARG A 110 -31.73 23.43 -6.41
N GLN A 111 -31.32 23.72 -5.18
CA GLN A 111 -31.25 25.10 -4.70
C GLN A 111 -29.92 25.76 -5.10
N ALA A 112 -29.99 27.04 -5.50
CA ALA A 112 -28.80 27.82 -5.80
C ALA A 112 -28.07 28.26 -4.51
N PRO A 113 -26.72 28.26 -4.49
CA PRO A 113 -25.84 27.74 -5.53
C PRO A 113 -25.75 26.20 -5.47
N SER A 114 -25.84 25.55 -6.64
CA SER A 114 -25.52 24.13 -6.82
C SER A 114 -24.32 23.95 -7.74
N PHE A 115 -23.61 22.85 -7.55
CA PHE A 115 -22.32 22.57 -8.18
C PHE A 115 -22.37 21.23 -8.93
N ASN A 116 -21.82 21.20 -10.13
CA ASN A 116 -21.71 20.01 -10.95
C ASN A 116 -20.89 18.96 -10.20
N VAL A 117 -21.32 17.70 -10.17
CA VAL A 117 -20.56 16.56 -9.61
C VAL A 117 -19.10 16.57 -10.09
N ALA A 118 -18.86 16.89 -11.36
CA ALA A 118 -17.54 16.94 -11.96
C ALA A 118 -16.63 18.02 -11.34
N ASP A 119 -17.19 19.05 -10.72
CA ASP A 119 -16.46 20.14 -10.03
C ASP A 119 -16.27 19.87 -8.52
N THR A 120 -16.67 18.67 -8.05
CA THR A 120 -16.72 18.35 -6.61
C THR A 120 -15.86 17.15 -6.23
N TYR A 121 -15.47 17.11 -4.96
CA TYR A 121 -14.83 15.97 -4.31
C TYR A 121 -15.60 15.62 -3.04
N ALA A 122 -15.87 14.32 -2.83
CA ALA A 122 -16.36 13.83 -1.54
C ALA A 122 -15.17 13.68 -0.59
N VAL A 123 -15.34 14.06 0.67
CA VAL A 123 -14.33 13.84 1.71
C VAL A 123 -14.87 12.86 2.75
N VAL A 124 -14.22 11.71 2.89
CA VAL A 124 -14.67 10.57 3.72
C VAL A 124 -13.69 10.34 4.85
N ILE A 125 -14.21 10.17 6.08
CA ILE A 125 -13.40 9.75 7.24
C ILE A 125 -13.84 8.35 7.69
N GLY A 126 -12.89 7.49 8.05
CA GLY A 126 -13.14 6.10 8.43
C GLY A 126 -12.30 5.61 9.61
N VAL A 127 -12.78 4.59 10.31
CA VAL A 127 -12.03 3.87 11.37
C VAL A 127 -11.46 2.59 10.77
N THR A 128 -10.14 2.53 10.57
CA THR A 128 -9.47 1.34 10.01
C THR A 128 -8.97 0.38 11.09
N ARG A 129 -8.76 0.89 12.31
CA ARG A 129 -8.33 0.08 13.46
C ARG A 129 -8.86 0.64 14.78
N ALA A 130 -9.25 -0.26 15.68
CA ALA A 130 -9.59 0.06 17.06
C ALA A 130 -9.35 -1.17 17.92
N SER A 131 -8.22 -1.25 18.63
CA SER A 131 -7.85 -2.46 19.41
C SER A 131 -7.90 -2.19 20.91
N LEU A 132 -8.18 -3.22 21.73
CA LEU A 132 -8.20 -3.12 23.20
C LEU A 132 -7.14 -4.04 23.81
N TYR A 133 -6.26 -3.45 24.61
CA TYR A 133 -5.21 -4.15 25.34
C TYR A 133 -5.35 -3.92 26.85
N GLU A 134 -5.15 -4.95 27.65
CA GLU A 134 -5.46 -4.98 29.08
C GLU A 134 -4.35 -5.70 29.86
N VAL A 135 -3.74 -5.01 30.82
CA VAL A 135 -2.68 -5.54 31.69
C VAL A 135 -3.10 -5.41 33.14
N VAL A 136 -3.20 -6.52 33.84
CA VAL A 136 -3.57 -6.55 35.26
C VAL A 136 -2.32 -6.38 36.14
N LYS A 137 -2.33 -5.41 37.07
CA LYS A 137 -1.26 -5.12 38.05
C LYS A 137 -1.83 -4.97 39.46
N ASP A 138 -1.65 -5.97 40.31
CA ASP A 138 -2.19 -6.01 41.68
C ASP A 138 -3.70 -5.70 41.70
N ASP A 139 -4.13 -4.63 42.38
CA ASP A 139 -5.51 -4.15 42.41
C ASP A 139 -5.89 -3.23 41.24
N ASN A 140 -4.98 -3.00 40.30
CA ASN A 140 -5.17 -2.14 39.14
C ASN A 140 -5.20 -2.93 37.82
N ILE A 141 -5.74 -2.29 36.80
CA ILE A 141 -5.67 -2.69 35.40
C ILE A 141 -5.20 -1.49 34.58
N GLU A 142 -4.17 -1.69 33.78
CA GLU A 142 -3.73 -0.76 32.75
C GLU A 142 -4.36 -1.15 31.42
N VAL A 143 -4.89 -0.17 30.69
CA VAL A 143 -5.58 -0.40 29.43
C VAL A 143 -4.91 0.46 28.35
N LEU A 144 -4.62 -0.10 27.19
CA LEU A 144 -4.09 0.64 26.05
C LEU A 144 -5.05 0.46 24.86
N ILE A 145 -5.47 1.56 24.25
CA ILE A 145 -6.38 1.54 23.11
C ILE A 145 -5.79 2.36 21.96
N PRO A 146 -5.24 1.71 20.92
CA PRO A 146 -4.92 2.37 19.67
C PRO A 146 -6.16 2.50 18.76
N VAL A 147 -6.35 3.70 18.20
CA VAL A 147 -7.38 4.00 17.20
C VAL A 147 -6.71 4.60 15.96
N THR A 148 -6.94 4.00 14.79
CA THR A 148 -6.49 4.51 13.49
C THR A 148 -7.66 5.06 12.70
N LEU A 149 -7.53 6.32 12.27
CA LEU A 149 -8.46 6.99 11.37
C LEU A 149 -7.84 7.11 9.98
N SER A 150 -8.66 6.99 8.94
CA SER A 150 -8.32 7.32 7.56
C SER A 150 -9.14 8.49 7.06
N LEU A 151 -8.55 9.32 6.20
CA LEU A 151 -9.21 10.43 5.49
C LEU A 151 -8.98 10.24 3.99
N GLN A 152 -10.06 10.25 3.21
CA GLN A 152 -10.03 10.06 1.76
C GLN A 152 -10.70 11.23 1.03
N PHE A 153 -10.17 11.61 -0.13
CA PHE A 153 -10.83 12.48 -1.09
C PHE A 153 -11.19 11.64 -2.32
N VAL A 154 -12.47 11.69 -2.70
CA VAL A 154 -13.03 10.87 -3.77
C VAL A 154 -13.59 11.78 -4.85
N LYS A 155 -13.20 11.55 -6.10
CA LYS A 155 -13.80 12.16 -7.29
C LYS A 155 -15.05 11.35 -7.67
N PRO A 156 -16.27 11.83 -7.39
CA PRO A 156 -17.45 10.96 -7.44
C PRO A 156 -17.84 10.53 -8.85
N ASN A 157 -17.73 11.42 -9.84
CA ASN A 157 -18.06 11.11 -11.24
C ASN A 157 -17.13 10.05 -11.87
N LEU A 158 -15.94 9.85 -11.30
CA LEU A 158 -14.97 8.85 -11.74
C LEU A 158 -14.91 7.63 -10.82
N ALA A 159 -15.66 7.62 -9.71
CA ALA A 159 -15.54 6.64 -8.64
C ALA A 159 -14.07 6.35 -8.27
N LYS A 160 -13.30 7.42 -8.01
CA LYS A 160 -11.86 7.33 -7.79
C LYS A 160 -11.44 8.00 -6.48
N VAL A 161 -10.70 7.29 -5.64
CA VAL A 161 -9.98 7.90 -4.52
C VAL A 161 -8.76 8.65 -5.08
N VAL A 162 -8.76 9.98 -5.00
CA VAL A 162 -7.69 10.83 -5.52
C VAL A 162 -6.64 11.18 -4.47
N TYR A 163 -6.97 11.00 -3.19
CA TYR A 163 -6.06 11.23 -2.08
C TYR A 163 -6.50 10.42 -0.86
N THR A 164 -5.54 9.85 -0.12
CA THR A 164 -5.82 9.13 1.14
C THR A 164 -4.67 9.29 2.13
N MET A 165 -4.99 9.30 3.42
CA MET A 165 -4.03 9.29 4.52
C MET A 165 -4.62 8.64 5.77
N SER A 166 -3.77 8.26 6.72
CA SER A 166 -4.22 7.71 8.00
C SER A 166 -3.31 8.09 9.17
N GLU A 167 -3.88 8.10 10.38
CA GLU A 167 -3.19 8.44 11.62
C GLU A 167 -3.65 7.53 12.76
N THR A 168 -2.72 7.10 13.63
CA THR A 168 -3.00 6.27 14.80
C THR A 168 -2.67 6.99 16.10
N ALA A 169 -3.62 7.05 17.04
CA ALA A 169 -3.43 7.57 18.38
C ALA A 169 -3.50 6.44 19.40
N TYR A 170 -2.56 6.45 20.35
CA TYR A 170 -2.45 5.48 21.43
C TYR A 170 -2.94 6.09 22.73
N SER A 171 -3.96 5.48 23.35
CA SER A 171 -4.59 6.01 24.56
C SER A 171 -4.37 5.05 25.74
N PRO A 172 -3.41 5.35 26.64
CA PRO A 172 -3.19 4.56 27.85
C PRO A 172 -4.13 5.01 28.97
N PHE A 173 -4.55 4.05 29.80
CA PHE A 173 -5.38 4.26 30.98
C PHE A 173 -4.91 3.37 32.12
N ARG A 174 -5.30 3.72 33.34
CA ARG A 174 -5.11 2.90 34.53
C ARG A 174 -6.31 3.07 35.46
N PHE A 175 -6.91 1.96 35.87
CA PHE A 175 -8.08 1.90 36.75
C PHE A 175 -7.85 0.88 37.85
N SER A 176 -8.66 0.93 38.91
CA SER A 176 -8.77 -0.24 39.80
C SER A 176 -9.54 -1.37 39.12
N LYS A 177 -9.30 -2.62 39.51
CA LYS A 177 -10.04 -3.79 38.99
C LYS A 177 -11.55 -3.67 39.20
N ALA A 178 -11.96 -3.20 40.39
CA ALA A 178 -13.35 -3.03 40.74
C ALA A 178 -14.02 -1.97 39.86
N GLU A 179 -13.35 -0.83 39.65
CA GLU A 179 -13.82 0.25 38.79
C GLU A 179 -13.97 -0.22 37.33
N TYR A 180 -12.98 -0.95 36.81
CA TYR A 180 -13.02 -1.46 35.45
C TYR A 180 -14.11 -2.51 35.23
N ALA A 181 -14.24 -3.48 36.15
CA ALA A 181 -15.25 -4.53 36.06
C ALA A 181 -16.69 -4.01 36.23
N SER A 182 -16.88 -2.92 36.98
CA SER A 182 -18.18 -2.28 37.17
C SER A 182 -18.66 -1.46 35.96
N GLY A 183 -17.79 -1.21 34.97
CA GLY A 183 -18.07 -0.32 33.83
C GLY A 183 -17.91 1.17 34.12
N ALA A 184 -17.58 1.57 35.36
CA ALA A 184 -17.35 2.97 35.73
C ALA A 184 -16.23 3.64 34.92
N ALA A 185 -15.24 2.86 34.48
CA ALA A 185 -14.13 3.32 33.64
C ALA A 185 -14.55 3.74 32.22
N ASP A 186 -15.69 3.25 31.69
CA ASP A 186 -16.05 3.43 30.28
C ASP A 186 -16.28 4.91 29.91
N ALA A 187 -16.81 5.71 30.83
CA ALA A 187 -17.00 7.14 30.61
C ALA A 187 -15.66 7.89 30.47
N VAL A 188 -14.67 7.54 31.30
CA VAL A 188 -13.32 8.11 31.26
C VAL A 188 -12.61 7.69 29.96
N ILE A 189 -12.71 6.40 29.62
CA ILE A 189 -12.17 5.86 28.36
C ILE A 189 -12.76 6.60 27.18
N ARG A 190 -14.10 6.69 27.09
CA ARG A 190 -14.78 7.36 25.98
C ARG A 190 -14.36 8.83 25.85
N ALA A 191 -14.33 9.58 26.96
CA ALA A 191 -13.96 10.99 26.93
C ALA A 191 -12.53 11.20 26.38
N GLN A 192 -11.57 10.41 26.83
CA GLN A 192 -10.18 10.52 26.38
C GLN A 192 -10.00 10.02 24.93
N LEU A 193 -10.67 8.93 24.55
CA LEU A 193 -10.64 8.45 23.17
C LEU A 193 -11.24 9.50 22.23
N MET A 194 -12.38 10.10 22.57
CA MET A 194 -12.99 11.15 21.76
C MET A 194 -12.11 12.39 21.65
N LYS A 195 -11.42 12.77 22.72
CA LYS A 195 -10.41 13.84 22.67
C LYS A 195 -9.29 13.52 21.68
N ASN A 196 -8.75 12.30 21.73
CA ASN A 196 -7.65 11.88 20.85
C ASN A 196 -8.10 11.76 19.39
N VAL A 197 -9.26 11.15 19.14
CA VAL A 197 -9.90 11.06 17.82
C VAL A 197 -10.13 12.44 17.23
N THR A 198 -10.65 13.39 18.02
CA THR A 198 -10.86 14.79 17.60
C THR A 198 -9.53 15.44 17.18
N ALA A 199 -8.47 15.24 17.97
CA ALA A 199 -7.13 15.74 17.62
C ALA A 199 -6.59 15.10 16.32
N GLN A 200 -6.78 13.80 16.13
CA GLN A 200 -6.41 13.11 14.89
C GLN A 200 -7.16 13.67 13.68
N VAL A 201 -8.45 13.97 13.80
CA VAL A 201 -9.22 14.61 12.70
C VAL A 201 -8.59 15.94 12.30
N GLY A 202 -8.27 16.79 13.28
CA GLY A 202 -7.61 18.08 13.00
C GLY A 202 -6.25 17.90 12.32
N SER A 203 -5.43 16.96 12.79
CA SER A 203 -4.12 16.62 12.22
C SER A 203 -4.24 16.10 10.78
N LEU A 204 -5.13 15.15 10.52
CA LEU A 204 -5.40 14.61 9.18
C LEU A 204 -5.86 15.70 8.23
N VAL A 205 -6.81 16.55 8.63
CA VAL A 205 -7.31 17.64 7.78
C VAL A 205 -6.20 18.66 7.48
N ALA A 206 -5.38 19.02 8.47
CA ALA A 206 -4.25 19.94 8.27
C ALA A 206 -3.20 19.36 7.31
N ALA A 207 -2.84 18.09 7.48
CA ALA A 207 -1.91 17.40 6.60
C ALA A 207 -2.50 17.24 5.19
N ALA A 208 -3.81 16.97 5.07
CA ALA A 208 -4.49 16.91 3.78
C ALA A 208 -4.46 18.27 3.07
N ARG A 209 -4.67 19.37 3.80
CA ARG A 209 -4.57 20.71 3.21
C ARG A 209 -3.19 21.02 2.64
N ALA A 210 -2.14 20.53 3.30
CA ALA A 210 -0.77 20.70 2.82
C ALA A 210 -0.48 19.89 1.53
N ALA A 211 -1.16 18.76 1.34
CA ALA A 211 -0.87 17.81 0.26
C ALA A 211 -1.90 17.81 -0.89
N PHE A 212 -3.16 18.18 -0.64
CA PHE A 212 -4.25 18.16 -1.60
C PHE A 212 -4.66 19.60 -1.96
N ASN A 213 -4.26 20.02 -3.17
CA ASN A 213 -4.62 21.31 -3.73
C ASN A 213 -4.65 21.18 -5.27
N PRO A 214 -5.78 20.69 -5.83
CA PRO A 214 -5.93 20.54 -7.27
C PRO A 214 -5.51 21.80 -8.02
N LYS A 215 -4.71 21.64 -9.08
CA LYS A 215 -4.20 22.76 -9.87
C LYS A 215 -4.70 22.69 -11.30
N ASP A 216 -5.11 23.85 -11.80
CA ASP A 216 -5.31 24.06 -13.22
C ASP A 216 -3.93 24.17 -13.89
N VAL A 217 -3.67 23.30 -14.85
CA VAL A 217 -2.48 23.35 -15.69
C VAL A 217 -2.93 23.60 -17.12
N VAL A 218 -2.45 24.69 -17.72
CA VAL A 218 -2.65 24.94 -19.15
C VAL A 218 -1.73 24.00 -19.92
N VAL A 219 -2.31 23.16 -20.74
CA VAL A 219 -1.62 22.17 -21.57
C VAL A 219 -2.03 22.40 -23.03
N LYS A 220 -1.04 22.34 -23.92
CA LYS A 220 -1.27 22.47 -25.36
C LYS A 220 -1.26 21.12 -26.04
N LEU A 221 -2.20 20.90 -26.95
CA LEU A 221 -2.17 19.76 -27.86
C LEU A 221 -1.20 20.07 -29.01
N VAL A 222 -0.02 19.43 -29.02
CA VAL A 222 1.09 19.74 -29.95
C VAL A 222 1.20 18.78 -31.12
N GLY A 223 0.54 17.63 -31.05
CA GLY A 223 0.56 16.64 -32.12
C GLY A 223 -0.72 15.84 -32.17
N LYS A 224 -0.96 15.23 -33.34
CA LYS A 224 -2.04 14.28 -33.54
C LYS A 224 -1.52 13.14 -34.43
N ASP A 225 -1.84 11.93 -34.03
CA ASP A 225 -1.57 10.71 -34.79
C ASP A 225 -2.85 9.88 -34.80
N GLY A 226 -3.51 9.82 -35.96
CA GLY A 226 -4.85 9.24 -36.10
C GLY A 226 -5.86 9.89 -35.16
N LYS A 227 -6.27 9.15 -34.11
CA LYS A 227 -7.24 9.61 -33.08
C LYS A 227 -6.58 10.02 -31.76
N TYR A 228 -5.26 9.91 -31.66
CA TYR A 228 -4.49 10.23 -30.48
C TYR A 228 -3.98 11.66 -30.58
N PHE A 229 -4.06 12.40 -29.48
CA PHE A 229 -3.46 13.71 -29.36
C PHE A 229 -2.29 13.64 -28.40
N VAL A 230 -1.25 14.44 -28.67
CA VAL A 230 -0.09 14.57 -27.80
C VAL A 230 -0.15 15.91 -27.11
N ALA A 231 -0.24 15.87 -25.78
CA ALA A 231 -0.09 17.01 -24.90
C ALA A 231 1.39 17.37 -24.72
N ASP A 232 1.71 18.66 -24.61
CA ASP A 232 3.08 19.17 -24.40
C ASP A 232 3.56 19.14 -22.94
N GLN A 233 2.72 18.59 -22.07
CA GLN A 233 3.02 18.27 -20.69
C GLN A 233 2.63 16.82 -20.47
N GLY A 234 3.36 16.16 -19.58
CA GLY A 234 3.11 14.78 -19.23
C GLY A 234 2.94 14.58 -17.75
N VAL A 235 3.64 13.59 -17.21
CA VAL A 235 3.54 13.28 -15.79
C VAL A 235 3.78 14.50 -14.91
N GLU A 236 4.72 15.39 -15.27
CA GLU A 236 5.04 16.60 -14.50
C GLU A 236 3.91 17.63 -14.40
N ALA A 237 2.86 17.50 -15.20
CA ALA A 237 1.63 18.27 -15.03
C ALA A 237 0.61 17.55 -14.13
N GLY A 238 0.70 16.23 -14.02
CA GLY A 238 -0.22 15.36 -13.27
C GLY A 238 -0.88 14.27 -14.12
N PHE A 239 -0.53 14.14 -15.41
CA PHE A 239 -1.08 13.08 -16.27
C PHE A 239 -0.68 11.69 -15.77
N VAL A 240 -1.62 10.76 -15.71
CA VAL A 240 -1.40 9.38 -15.27
C VAL A 240 -2.08 8.43 -16.25
N LYS A 241 -1.36 7.38 -16.68
CA LYS A 241 -1.90 6.37 -17.60
C LYS A 241 -3.15 5.68 -17.01
N GLY A 242 -4.14 5.49 -17.88
CA GLY A 242 -5.39 4.80 -17.58
C GLY A 242 -6.40 5.68 -16.85
N GLU A 243 -6.01 6.92 -16.49
CA GLU A 243 -6.93 7.88 -15.88
C GLU A 243 -7.75 8.63 -16.93
N GLN A 244 -8.94 9.05 -16.50
CA GLN A 244 -9.70 10.06 -17.20
C GLN A 244 -9.43 11.41 -16.58
N VAL A 245 -9.13 12.39 -17.43
CA VAL A 245 -8.88 13.76 -17.00
C VAL A 245 -9.86 14.70 -17.69
N GLU A 246 -10.30 15.70 -16.94
CA GLU A 246 -11.12 16.78 -17.47
C GLU A 246 -10.23 17.95 -17.87
N ALA A 247 -10.56 18.56 -19.01
CA ALA A 247 -9.99 19.82 -19.41
C ALA A 247 -11.08 20.82 -19.82
N ARG A 248 -10.79 22.10 -19.70
CA ARG A 248 -11.69 23.17 -20.17
C ARG A 248 -10.99 24.11 -21.13
N ASP A 249 -11.71 24.53 -22.16
CA ASP A 249 -11.24 25.63 -23.01
C ASP A 249 -11.46 27.00 -22.34
N SER A 250 -11.07 28.06 -23.04
CA SER A 250 -11.27 29.44 -22.58
C SER A 250 -12.75 29.87 -22.48
N ALA A 251 -13.67 29.17 -23.15
CA ALA A 251 -15.11 29.41 -23.10
C ALA A 251 -15.81 28.61 -21.99
N GLY A 252 -15.08 27.75 -21.28
CA GLY A 252 -15.60 26.89 -20.21
C GLY A 252 -16.25 25.60 -20.71
N ASN A 253 -16.08 25.25 -22.00
CA ASN A 253 -16.53 23.95 -22.50
C ASN A 253 -15.68 22.85 -21.87
N ALA A 254 -16.33 21.83 -21.33
CA ALA A 254 -15.66 20.69 -20.72
C ALA A 254 -15.36 19.60 -21.77
N TYR A 255 -14.16 19.06 -21.66
CA TYR A 255 -13.64 17.96 -22.48
C TYR A 255 -13.18 16.86 -21.54
N ILE A 256 -13.40 15.62 -21.93
CA ILE A 256 -12.92 14.46 -21.18
C ILE A 256 -11.94 13.70 -22.05
N PHE A 257 -10.80 13.34 -21.48
CA PHE A 257 -9.75 12.59 -22.14
C PHE A 257 -9.46 11.30 -21.39
N ASP A 258 -9.33 10.19 -22.12
CA ASP A 258 -8.61 9.01 -21.64
C ASP A 258 -7.10 9.28 -21.79
N VAL A 259 -6.34 9.17 -20.72
CA VAL A 259 -4.87 9.24 -20.76
C VAL A 259 -4.34 7.85 -21.11
N LEU A 260 -3.87 7.69 -22.34
CA LEU A 260 -3.36 6.41 -22.85
C LEU A 260 -1.91 6.15 -22.43
N TYR A 261 -1.13 7.22 -22.30
CA TYR A 261 0.26 7.16 -21.86
C TYR A 261 0.70 8.52 -21.32
N ALA A 262 1.64 8.53 -20.38
CA ALA A 262 2.25 9.76 -19.88
C ALA A 262 3.72 9.51 -19.55
N ASP A 263 4.60 10.41 -19.99
CA ASP A 263 6.02 10.41 -19.65
C ASP A 263 6.48 11.85 -19.38
N SER A 264 7.79 12.09 -19.18
CA SER A 264 8.30 13.45 -19.03
C SER A 264 8.08 14.28 -20.28
N GLY A 265 7.44 15.43 -20.11
CA GLY A 265 7.28 16.42 -21.17
C GLY A 265 6.15 16.13 -22.15
N TYR A 266 5.41 15.03 -22.00
CA TYR A 266 4.22 14.78 -22.82
C TYR A 266 3.29 13.70 -22.25
N ALA A 267 2.03 13.77 -22.65
CA ALA A 267 1.06 12.71 -22.50
C ALA A 267 0.37 12.42 -23.83
N VAL A 268 -0.01 11.16 -24.04
CA VAL A 268 -0.85 10.74 -25.16
C VAL A 268 -2.26 10.58 -24.64
N VAL A 269 -3.18 11.36 -25.19
CA VAL A 269 -4.56 11.42 -24.75
C VAL A 269 -5.51 11.13 -25.90
N LYS A 270 -6.67 10.56 -25.58
CA LYS A 270 -7.76 10.32 -26.52
C LYS A 270 -9.01 11.04 -26.02
N PRO A 271 -9.57 11.98 -26.79
CA PRO A 271 -10.82 12.63 -26.41
C PRO A 271 -11.96 11.61 -26.38
N VAL A 272 -12.72 11.63 -25.28
CA VAL A 272 -13.92 10.81 -25.02
C VAL A 272 -15.17 11.66 -25.15
N ALA A 273 -15.10 12.92 -24.75
CA ALA A 273 -16.16 13.91 -24.90
C ALA A 273 -15.61 15.25 -25.40
N GLY A 274 -16.32 15.86 -26.35
CA GLY A 274 -15.92 17.10 -27.02
C GLY A 274 -15.01 16.87 -28.23
N SER A 275 -14.85 17.92 -29.04
CA SER A 275 -14.02 17.92 -30.25
C SER A 275 -12.85 18.88 -30.08
N VAL A 276 -11.63 18.39 -30.29
CA VAL A 276 -10.39 19.16 -30.10
C VAL A 276 -9.48 19.11 -31.32
N SER A 277 -8.62 20.10 -31.45
CA SER A 277 -7.67 20.29 -32.55
C SER A 277 -6.24 20.46 -32.04
N VAL A 278 -5.26 20.14 -32.90
CA VAL A 278 -3.86 20.47 -32.63
C VAL A 278 -3.72 21.99 -32.57
N GLY A 279 -3.03 22.48 -31.56
CA GLY A 279 -2.87 23.91 -31.27
C GLY A 279 -3.74 24.39 -30.10
N ASP A 280 -4.81 23.66 -29.77
CA ASP A 280 -5.69 24.01 -28.64
C ASP A 280 -4.91 24.04 -27.33
N SER A 281 -5.18 25.06 -26.51
CA SER A 281 -4.66 25.19 -25.15
C SER A 281 -5.81 25.00 -24.18
N LEU A 282 -5.75 23.92 -23.42
CA LEU A 282 -6.82 23.50 -22.50
C LEU A 282 -6.31 23.56 -21.07
N LYS A 283 -7.18 23.93 -20.13
CA LYS A 283 -6.90 23.89 -18.69
C LYS A 283 -7.30 22.53 -18.16
N PHE A 284 -6.31 21.69 -17.85
CA PHE A 284 -6.51 20.41 -17.18
C PHE A 284 -6.51 20.62 -15.67
N VAL A 285 -7.38 19.90 -14.96
CA VAL A 285 -7.39 19.89 -13.50
C VAL A 285 -6.73 18.60 -13.04
N PHE A 286 -5.62 18.72 -12.31
CA PHE A 286 -4.90 17.57 -11.75
C PHE A 286 -4.97 17.55 -10.23
N GLU A 287 -5.26 16.37 -9.67
CA GLU A 287 -5.38 16.16 -8.22
C GLU A 287 -4.08 15.72 -7.53
N THR A 288 -3.16 15.13 -8.27
CA THR A 288 -1.91 14.55 -7.75
C THR A 288 -0.71 15.46 -8.05
N ALA A 289 0.39 15.26 -7.31
CA ALA A 289 1.63 15.94 -7.63
C ALA A 289 2.23 15.39 -8.94
N ALA A 290 2.76 16.30 -9.75
CA ALA A 290 3.55 16.12 -10.96
C ALA A 290 4.49 14.89 -11.06
N ASP A 291 5.12 14.41 -9.99
CA ASP A 291 6.20 13.41 -10.10
C ASP A 291 5.75 11.98 -9.80
N ASP A 292 4.49 11.82 -9.45
CA ASP A 292 3.99 10.59 -8.83
C ASP A 292 3.55 9.56 -9.88
N SER A 293 3.06 10.00 -11.04
CA SER A 293 2.44 9.12 -12.03
C SER A 293 3.39 8.26 -12.88
N ARG A 294 4.71 8.47 -12.80
CA ARG A 294 5.70 7.54 -13.39
C ARG A 294 5.99 6.33 -12.51
N LYS A 295 5.64 6.41 -11.23
CA LYS A 295 6.05 5.42 -10.24
C LYS A 295 5.25 4.14 -10.44
N PRO A 296 5.89 2.96 -10.51
CA PRO A 296 5.16 1.70 -10.61
C PRO A 296 4.22 1.52 -9.42
N ARG A 297 3.06 0.93 -9.70
CA ARG A 297 2.00 0.73 -8.73
C ARG A 297 2.10 -0.63 -8.10
N LEU A 298 2.26 -0.64 -6.78
CA LEU A 298 2.36 -1.83 -5.97
C LEU A 298 1.07 -2.01 -5.20
N MET A 299 0.39 -3.13 -5.37
CA MET A 299 -0.80 -3.49 -4.63
C MET A 299 -0.46 -4.40 -3.45
N PRO A 300 -0.66 -3.98 -2.20
CA PRO A 300 -0.60 -4.89 -1.06
C PRO A 300 -1.59 -6.05 -1.21
N VAL A 301 -1.10 -7.28 -1.07
CA VAL A 301 -1.90 -8.50 -1.06
C VAL A 301 -2.01 -8.97 0.38
N VAL A 302 -3.11 -8.58 1.01
CA VAL A 302 -3.45 -8.94 2.38
C VAL A 302 -4.81 -9.61 2.43
N ASN A 303 -4.89 -10.73 3.16
CA ASN A 303 -6.16 -11.39 3.44
C ASN A 303 -6.59 -11.00 4.86
N ALA A 304 -7.83 -10.53 5.00
CA ALA A 304 -8.43 -10.14 6.29
C ALA A 304 -8.97 -11.33 7.10
N GLY A 305 -8.79 -12.58 6.62
CA GLY A 305 -9.26 -13.79 7.29
C GLY A 305 -8.53 -14.10 8.61
N PRO A 306 -9.13 -14.94 9.49
CA PRO A 306 -8.55 -15.32 10.78
C PRO A 306 -7.11 -15.86 10.65
N GLY A 307 -6.19 -15.34 11.48
CA GLY A 307 -4.77 -15.70 11.48
C GLY A 307 -3.87 -14.84 10.58
N ASN A 308 -4.43 -13.92 9.78
CA ASN A 308 -3.69 -13.00 8.90
C ASN A 308 -3.77 -11.52 9.33
N GLU A 309 -4.25 -11.25 10.54
CA GLU A 309 -4.51 -9.91 11.07
C GLU A 309 -3.25 -9.03 11.04
N TRP A 310 -2.10 -9.64 11.36
CA TRP A 310 -0.82 -8.94 11.37
C TRP A 310 -0.32 -8.56 9.98
N ALA A 311 -0.63 -9.33 8.94
CA ALA A 311 -0.22 -8.97 7.58
C ALA A 311 -0.97 -7.72 7.10
N SER A 312 -2.27 -7.61 7.42
CA SER A 312 -3.08 -6.40 7.18
C SER A 312 -2.52 -5.20 7.96
N ALA A 313 -2.22 -5.38 9.25
CA ALA A 313 -1.64 -4.32 10.08
C ALA A 313 -0.27 -3.84 9.55
N VAL A 314 0.60 -4.76 9.11
CA VAL A 314 1.89 -4.43 8.49
C VAL A 314 1.68 -3.64 7.21
N SER A 315 0.74 -4.02 6.36
CA SER A 315 0.45 -3.29 5.12
C SER A 315 0.08 -1.83 5.40
N ASP A 316 -0.80 -1.59 6.37
CA ASP A 316 -1.22 -0.23 6.75
C ASP A 316 -0.05 0.59 7.32
N MET A 317 0.74 -0.01 8.22
CA MET A 317 1.92 0.63 8.81
C MET A 317 2.98 0.94 7.75
N PHE A 318 3.24 -0.01 6.84
CA PHE A 318 4.17 0.15 5.74
C PHE A 318 3.71 1.26 4.79
N ALA A 319 2.42 1.31 4.46
CA ALA A 319 1.87 2.34 3.59
C ALA A 319 2.06 3.76 4.14
N ARG A 320 1.93 3.92 5.47
CA ARG A 320 2.21 5.17 6.16
C ARG A 320 3.69 5.57 6.10
N ASP A 321 4.59 4.61 6.28
CA ASP A 321 6.03 4.88 6.44
C ASP A 321 6.78 5.07 5.10
N ILE A 322 6.25 4.53 3.98
CA ILE A 322 6.81 4.72 2.63
C ILE A 322 6.70 6.17 2.14
N GLY A 323 5.56 6.82 2.41
CA GLY A 323 5.30 8.23 2.04
C GLY A 323 5.48 8.54 0.55
N PHE A 324 5.48 9.83 0.20
CA PHE A 324 5.61 10.32 -1.19
C PHE A 324 7.03 10.18 -1.79
N ASN A 325 8.05 9.93 -0.95
CA ASN A 325 9.46 9.91 -1.40
C ASN A 325 9.90 8.58 -2.03
N ALA A 326 9.04 7.56 -2.03
CA ALA A 326 9.38 6.28 -2.63
C ALA A 326 9.42 6.33 -4.17
N SER A 327 10.23 5.46 -4.77
CA SER A 327 10.32 5.32 -6.23
C SER A 327 9.16 4.54 -6.85
N PHE A 328 8.11 4.30 -6.07
CA PHE A 328 6.93 3.53 -6.41
C PHE A 328 5.73 4.14 -5.69
N GLN A 329 4.53 3.83 -6.17
CA GLN A 329 3.27 4.16 -5.51
C GLN A 329 2.65 2.90 -4.95
N LEU A 330 1.98 3.03 -3.82
CA LEU A 330 1.03 2.01 -3.41
C LEU A 330 -0.27 2.26 -4.15
N SER A 331 -0.78 1.25 -4.84
CA SER A 331 -2.15 1.28 -5.37
C SER A 331 -3.06 0.78 -4.26
N PRO A 332 -3.74 1.67 -3.51
CA PRO A 332 -4.70 1.22 -2.53
C PRO A 332 -5.81 0.48 -3.27
N VAL A 333 -5.87 -0.84 -3.09
CA VAL A 333 -7.16 -1.52 -3.21
C VAL A 333 -7.87 -1.22 -1.91
N ASP A 334 -8.71 -0.19 -1.95
CA ASP A 334 -9.66 -0.02 -0.87
C ASP A 334 -10.67 -1.16 -0.99
N VAL A 335 -10.45 -2.22 -0.22
CA VAL A 335 -11.35 -3.38 -0.11
C VAL A 335 -12.75 -2.99 0.37
N HIS A 336 -12.90 -1.77 0.91
CA HIS A 336 -14.16 -1.17 1.33
C HIS A 336 -14.66 -0.11 0.34
N PHE A 337 -14.06 0.03 -0.85
CA PHE A 337 -14.44 1.08 -1.79
C PHE A 337 -15.93 1.02 -2.18
N THR A 338 -16.52 -0.18 -2.23
CA THR A 338 -17.97 -0.35 -2.39
C THR A 338 -18.76 0.35 -1.28
N GLN A 339 -18.33 0.26 -0.03
CA GLN A 339 -18.93 0.98 1.10
C GLN A 339 -18.73 2.49 0.94
N THR A 340 -17.53 2.94 0.56
CA THR A 340 -17.27 4.36 0.25
C THR A 340 -18.18 4.87 -0.88
N LYS A 341 -18.38 4.13 -1.98
CA LYS A 341 -19.32 4.48 -3.06
C LYS A 341 -20.74 4.63 -2.53
N GLN A 342 -21.19 3.70 -1.67
CA GLN A 342 -22.52 3.76 -1.07
C GLN A 342 -22.69 4.98 -0.15
N LEU A 343 -21.68 5.30 0.66
CA LEU A 343 -21.68 6.47 1.54
C LEU A 343 -21.75 7.78 0.73
N VAL A 344 -20.92 7.91 -0.30
CA VAL A 344 -20.93 9.07 -1.22
C VAL A 344 -22.29 9.21 -1.90
N THR A 345 -22.83 8.10 -2.42
CA THR A 345 -24.13 8.06 -3.10
C THR A 345 -25.28 8.47 -2.18
N ARG A 346 -25.28 8.00 -0.92
CA ARG A 346 -26.29 8.38 0.07
C ARG A 346 -26.18 9.83 0.50
N SER A 347 -24.96 10.34 0.66
CA SER A 347 -24.71 11.71 1.10
C SER A 347 -25.10 12.73 0.02
N ALA A 348 -24.61 12.56 -1.21
CA ALA A 348 -24.96 13.39 -2.36
C ALA A 348 -26.15 12.80 -3.15
N ASN A 349 -27.28 12.65 -2.46
CA ASN A 349 -28.49 12.00 -2.99
C ASN A 349 -29.26 12.82 -4.06
N CYS A 350 -28.82 14.04 -4.35
CA CYS A 350 -29.42 14.90 -5.38
C CYS A 350 -28.91 14.60 -6.80
N VAL A 351 -27.89 13.74 -6.93
CA VAL A 351 -27.23 13.39 -8.19
C VAL A 351 -27.95 12.22 -8.88
N THR A 352 -28.03 12.26 -10.21
CA THR A 352 -28.54 11.11 -10.98
C THR A 352 -27.42 10.10 -11.23
N TRP A 353 -27.09 9.29 -10.23
CA TRP A 353 -25.92 8.40 -10.28
C TRP A 353 -25.92 7.42 -11.46
N GLN A 354 -27.09 7.07 -12.00
CA GLN A 354 -27.26 6.23 -13.21
C GLN A 354 -26.53 6.75 -14.44
N LYS A 355 -26.21 8.06 -14.49
CA LYS A 355 -25.47 8.68 -15.61
C LYS A 355 -23.96 8.45 -15.56
N TYR A 356 -23.44 7.99 -14.43
CA TYR A 356 -22.01 7.77 -14.22
C TYR A 356 -21.75 6.26 -14.18
N PRO A 357 -21.28 5.65 -15.29
CA PRO A 357 -21.00 4.21 -15.38
C PRO A 357 -20.12 3.71 -14.23
N SER A 358 -19.09 4.48 -13.89
CA SER A 358 -18.16 4.25 -12.76
C SER A 358 -18.85 4.09 -11.40
N MET A 359 -20.01 4.74 -11.21
CA MET A 359 -20.81 4.65 -9.99
C MET A 359 -21.87 3.54 -10.04
N THR A 360 -22.20 3.01 -11.22
CA THR A 360 -23.37 2.13 -11.45
C THR A 360 -23.01 0.70 -11.84
N GLN A 361 -21.86 0.47 -12.48
CA GLN A 361 -21.43 -0.87 -12.91
C GLN A 361 -20.66 -1.61 -11.81
N ALA A 362 -20.89 -2.93 -11.77
CA ALA A 362 -20.08 -3.90 -11.05
C ALA A 362 -18.91 -4.32 -11.95
N SER A 363 -17.68 -3.95 -11.55
CA SER A 363 -16.36 -4.36 -12.08
C SER A 363 -16.07 -4.14 -13.57
N GLY A 364 -14.91 -3.53 -13.89
CA GLY A 364 -14.31 -3.54 -15.23
C GLY A 364 -13.85 -2.20 -15.82
N GLU A 365 -13.99 -1.08 -15.09
CA GLU A 365 -13.69 0.26 -15.66
C GLU A 365 -12.30 0.81 -15.30
N ARG A 366 -11.57 0.22 -14.34
CA ARG A 366 -10.20 0.66 -14.02
C ARG A 366 -9.21 0.09 -15.03
N LYS A 367 -8.82 0.93 -15.99
CA LYS A 367 -7.79 0.63 -17.02
C LYS A 367 -6.35 0.76 -16.52
N ASP A 368 -6.17 0.83 -15.21
CA ASP A 368 -4.92 1.23 -14.59
C ASP A 368 -4.50 0.23 -13.49
N PRO A 369 -4.40 -1.08 -13.83
CA PRO A 369 -4.10 -2.13 -12.86
C PRO A 369 -2.75 -1.92 -12.19
N PRO A 370 -2.54 -2.53 -11.00
CA PRO A 370 -1.22 -2.53 -10.37
C PRO A 370 -0.18 -3.21 -11.26
N ASP A 371 1.02 -2.64 -11.31
CA ASP A 371 2.16 -3.21 -12.04
C ASP A 371 2.78 -4.39 -11.28
N PHE A 372 2.72 -4.33 -9.95
CA PHE A 372 3.29 -5.31 -9.04
C PHE A 372 2.40 -5.54 -7.81
N PHE A 373 2.67 -6.65 -7.12
CA PHE A 373 2.00 -7.08 -5.91
C PHE A 373 2.97 -7.10 -4.73
N LEU A 374 2.50 -6.71 -3.55
CA LEU A 374 3.28 -6.70 -2.33
C LEU A 374 2.75 -7.74 -1.36
N ARG A 375 3.55 -8.77 -1.06
CA ARG A 375 3.25 -9.73 0.00
C ARG A 375 4.04 -9.38 1.26
N PHE A 376 3.36 -9.39 2.41
CA PHE A 376 4.00 -9.25 3.73
C PHE A 376 3.95 -10.57 4.48
N THR A 377 5.05 -10.93 5.15
CA THR A 377 5.12 -12.12 6.01
C THR A 377 5.71 -11.73 7.37
N PRO A 378 4.86 -11.34 8.34
CA PRO A 378 5.27 -11.11 9.72
C PRO A 378 5.37 -12.43 10.48
N VAL A 379 6.45 -12.59 11.26
CA VAL A 379 6.67 -13.73 12.15
C VAL A 379 7.31 -13.27 13.45
N LEU A 380 7.08 -14.03 14.52
CA LEU A 380 7.63 -13.77 15.85
C LEU A 380 8.26 -15.04 16.41
N THR A 381 9.36 -14.89 17.14
CA THR A 381 9.95 -16.00 17.90
C THR A 381 9.08 -16.33 19.13
N PRO A 382 9.28 -17.52 19.73
CA PRO A 382 8.79 -17.81 21.08
C PRO A 382 9.24 -16.74 22.08
N LEU A 383 8.45 -16.55 23.14
CA LEU A 383 8.78 -15.70 24.27
C LEU A 383 9.77 -16.44 25.18
N ALA A 384 10.97 -15.90 25.34
CA ALA A 384 12.00 -16.42 26.24
C ALA A 384 11.99 -15.63 27.54
N THR A 385 11.66 -16.29 28.66
CA THR A 385 11.69 -15.66 29.98
C THR A 385 13.04 -15.88 30.66
N LEU A 386 13.70 -14.78 31.02
CA LEU A 386 14.94 -14.75 31.78
C LEU A 386 14.65 -14.17 33.17
N SER A 387 15.11 -14.84 34.23
CA SER A 387 14.92 -14.39 35.60
C SER A 387 16.25 -13.95 36.20
N GLY A 388 16.27 -12.79 36.86
CA GLY A 388 17.39 -12.38 37.70
C GLY A 388 17.43 -13.18 39.02
N ALA A 389 18.56 -13.13 39.73
CA ALA A 389 18.71 -13.78 41.02
C ALA A 389 17.57 -13.39 41.99
N GLY A 390 16.85 -14.39 42.51
CA GLY A 390 15.71 -14.20 43.42
C GLY A 390 14.35 -13.94 42.75
N GLY A 391 14.25 -13.93 41.41
CA GLY A 391 12.96 -13.85 40.69
C GLY A 391 12.25 -12.47 40.71
N THR A 392 12.82 -11.49 41.42
CA THR A 392 12.27 -10.13 41.59
C THR A 392 12.26 -9.32 40.28
N LYS A 393 13.20 -9.61 39.37
CA LYS A 393 13.26 -9.03 38.02
C LYS A 393 13.20 -10.14 37.00
N THR A 394 12.27 -10.05 36.05
CA THR A 394 12.19 -10.94 34.90
C THR A 394 12.28 -10.13 33.61
N SER A 395 12.92 -10.66 32.59
CA SER A 395 13.01 -10.08 31.26
C SER A 395 12.45 -11.11 30.28
N GLU A 396 11.33 -10.80 29.66
CA GLU A 396 10.73 -11.64 28.63
C GLU A 396 11.15 -11.11 27.26
N ARG A 397 11.79 -11.93 26.44
CA ARG A 397 12.38 -11.51 25.16
C ARG A 397 11.78 -12.27 23.99
N PHE A 398 11.58 -11.56 22.90
CA PHE A 398 11.16 -12.14 21.64
C PHE A 398 11.66 -11.26 20.49
N HIS A 399 11.71 -11.81 19.29
CA HIS A 399 12.19 -11.12 18.11
C HIS A 399 11.11 -11.18 17.03
N THR A 400 10.78 -10.04 16.45
CA THR A 400 9.84 -9.93 15.32
C THR A 400 10.62 -9.76 14.03
N LEU A 401 10.22 -10.49 12.98
CA LEU A 401 10.68 -10.31 11.61
C LEU A 401 9.47 -10.02 10.72
N VAL A 402 9.61 -9.03 9.86
CA VAL A 402 8.67 -8.73 8.78
C VAL A 402 9.43 -8.77 7.48
N THR A 403 9.04 -9.63 6.56
CA THR A 403 9.56 -9.61 5.18
C THR A 403 8.51 -9.06 4.24
N ALA A 404 8.94 -8.35 3.21
CA ALA A 404 8.11 -8.00 2.08
C ALA A 404 8.71 -8.49 0.76
N GLN A 405 7.83 -8.84 -0.17
CA GLN A 405 8.18 -9.29 -1.52
C GLN A 405 7.42 -8.44 -2.54
N VAL A 406 8.12 -7.90 -3.52
CA VAL A 406 7.54 -7.31 -4.74
C VAL A 406 7.45 -8.40 -5.79
N ILE A 407 6.25 -8.65 -6.28
CA ILE A 407 5.89 -9.78 -7.13
C ILE A 407 5.29 -9.25 -8.43
N ASP A 408 5.70 -9.76 -9.59
CA ASP A 408 5.06 -9.39 -10.86
C ASP A 408 3.76 -10.18 -11.13
N GLN A 409 3.07 -9.83 -12.21
CA GLN A 409 1.81 -10.49 -12.62
C GLN A 409 1.90 -11.98 -12.93
N PHE A 410 3.11 -12.54 -13.03
CA PHE A 410 3.35 -13.98 -13.25
C PHE A 410 3.89 -14.68 -12.02
N GLY A 411 3.82 -14.02 -10.86
CA GLY A 411 4.23 -14.57 -9.58
C GLY A 411 5.72 -14.54 -9.31
N LYS A 412 6.55 -13.94 -10.18
CA LYS A 412 7.99 -13.84 -9.96
C LYS A 412 8.28 -12.80 -8.88
N VAL A 413 9.07 -13.17 -7.89
CA VAL A 413 9.60 -12.22 -6.90
C VAL A 413 10.75 -11.44 -7.55
N ILE A 414 10.56 -10.14 -7.74
CA ILE A 414 11.54 -9.25 -8.37
C ILE A 414 12.36 -8.46 -7.35
N TYR A 415 11.87 -8.38 -6.11
CA TYR A 415 12.57 -7.76 -4.99
C TYR A 415 12.06 -8.33 -3.67
N SER A 416 12.93 -8.46 -2.67
CA SER A 416 12.54 -8.76 -1.30
C SER A 416 13.42 -8.02 -0.31
N GLU A 417 12.84 -7.60 0.80
CA GLU A 417 13.54 -6.99 1.94
C GLU A 417 12.96 -7.46 3.27
N ALA A 418 13.75 -7.34 4.32
CA ALA A 418 13.39 -7.67 5.69
C ALA A 418 13.57 -6.46 6.63
N GLY A 419 12.68 -6.38 7.61
CA GLY A 419 12.81 -5.53 8.79
C GLY A 419 12.57 -6.37 10.04
N ASP A 420 13.34 -6.11 11.09
CA ASP A 420 13.31 -6.90 12.30
C ASP A 420 13.43 -6.02 13.55
N ASN A 421 12.96 -6.54 14.68
CA ASN A 421 13.06 -5.89 15.98
C ASN A 421 13.20 -6.93 17.11
N ASP A 422 14.35 -6.92 17.79
CA ASP A 422 14.58 -7.66 19.04
C ASP A 422 13.99 -6.85 20.21
N TYR A 423 13.05 -7.44 20.94
CA TYR A 423 12.26 -6.75 21.96
C TYR A 423 12.42 -7.42 23.34
N ALA A 424 12.57 -6.59 24.37
CA ALA A 424 12.62 -7.03 25.76
C ALA A 424 11.48 -6.38 26.57
N ILE A 425 10.78 -7.21 27.33
CA ILE A 425 9.77 -6.82 28.31
C ILE A 425 10.39 -7.00 29.68
N ASP A 426 10.83 -5.91 30.30
CA ASP A 426 11.33 -5.98 31.66
C ASP A 426 10.17 -5.84 32.65
N LYS A 427 10.06 -6.82 33.55
CA LYS A 427 9.06 -6.88 34.62
C LYS A 427 9.76 -6.84 35.97
N VAL A 428 9.19 -6.08 36.90
CA VAL A 428 9.62 -6.02 38.30
C VAL A 428 8.46 -6.50 39.16
N ASN A 429 8.67 -7.55 39.95
CA ASN A 429 7.62 -8.21 40.74
C ASN A 429 6.39 -8.63 39.89
N GLY A 430 6.62 -9.09 38.66
CA GLY A 430 5.55 -9.46 37.73
C GLY A 430 4.85 -8.28 37.04
N ALA A 431 5.15 -7.03 37.42
CA ALA A 431 4.59 -5.83 36.81
C ALA A 431 5.44 -5.35 35.63
N GLY A 432 4.83 -5.22 34.45
CA GLY A 432 5.42 -4.67 33.23
C GLY A 432 4.43 -4.71 32.07
N LEU A 433 4.87 -4.39 30.85
CA LEU A 433 4.04 -4.47 29.65
C LEU A 433 3.60 -5.93 29.41
N GLY A 434 2.37 -6.15 28.95
CA GLY A 434 1.94 -7.47 28.53
C GLY A 434 2.57 -7.86 27.19
N PHE A 435 2.58 -9.16 26.90
CA PHE A 435 3.15 -9.66 25.65
C PHE A 435 2.35 -9.18 24.42
N ALA A 436 1.02 -9.05 24.54
CA ALA A 436 0.17 -8.65 23.41
C ALA A 436 0.48 -7.22 22.92
N GLU A 437 0.72 -6.30 23.85
CA GLU A 437 1.09 -4.91 23.59
C GLU A 437 2.52 -4.81 23.05
N ALA A 438 3.45 -5.56 23.65
CA ALA A 438 4.84 -5.60 23.20
C ALA A 438 4.94 -6.09 21.75
N LYS A 439 4.14 -7.10 21.36
CA LYS A 439 4.09 -7.61 19.99
C LYS A 439 3.76 -6.53 18.98
N GLU A 440 2.77 -5.70 19.27
CA GLU A 440 2.36 -4.63 18.36
C GLU A 440 3.47 -3.58 18.20
N VAL A 441 4.09 -3.16 19.32
CA VAL A 441 5.21 -2.20 19.28
C VAL A 441 6.39 -2.77 18.49
N SER A 442 6.74 -4.03 18.75
CA SER A 442 7.82 -4.72 18.04
C SER A 442 7.52 -4.85 16.54
N LEU A 443 6.27 -5.16 16.17
CA LEU A 443 5.83 -5.23 14.78
C LEU A 443 5.91 -3.88 14.07
N LYS A 444 5.50 -2.81 14.74
CA LYS A 444 5.61 -1.44 14.22
C LYS A 444 7.07 -1.08 13.96
N ASN A 445 7.96 -1.36 14.90
CA ASN A 445 9.40 -1.07 14.75
C ASN A 445 10.02 -1.89 13.60
N ALA A 446 9.70 -3.17 13.51
CA ALA A 446 10.16 -4.03 12.42
C ALA A 446 9.64 -3.55 11.05
N THR A 447 8.36 -3.16 10.98
CA THR A 447 7.76 -2.61 9.76
C THR A 447 8.37 -1.27 9.36
N GLY A 448 8.62 -0.38 10.32
CA GLY A 448 9.29 0.90 10.06
C GLY A 448 10.70 0.72 9.49
N LYS A 449 11.47 -0.25 10.03
CA LYS A 449 12.78 -0.63 9.48
C LYS A 449 12.66 -1.18 8.07
N LEU A 450 11.67 -2.03 7.80
CA LEU A 450 11.38 -2.56 6.47
C LEU A 450 11.07 -1.43 5.47
N ALA A 451 10.19 -0.49 5.83
CA ALA A 451 9.81 0.64 4.98
C ALA A 451 11.02 1.52 4.62
N GLN A 452 11.86 1.85 5.61
CA GLN A 452 13.10 2.61 5.39
C GLN A 452 14.04 1.90 4.41
N ASN A 453 14.22 0.58 4.56
CA ASN A 453 15.04 -0.21 3.65
C ASN A 453 14.46 -0.21 2.22
N PHE A 454 13.12 -0.31 2.08
CA PHE A 454 12.43 -0.25 0.80
C PHE A 454 12.66 1.09 0.09
N ILE A 455 12.45 2.22 0.78
CA ILE A 455 12.71 3.57 0.24
C ILE A 455 14.17 3.68 -0.23
N ALA A 456 15.10 3.20 0.60
CA ALA A 456 16.53 3.32 0.33
C ALA A 456 16.98 2.48 -0.88
N LYS A 457 16.42 1.28 -1.08
CA LYS A 457 17.01 0.25 -1.97
C LYS A 457 16.15 -0.17 -3.16
N VAL A 458 14.83 -0.06 -3.11
CA VAL A 458 13.98 -0.46 -4.25
C VAL A 458 14.18 0.53 -5.39
N ARG A 459 14.48 0.02 -6.59
CA ARG A 459 14.60 0.82 -7.81
C ARG A 459 13.96 0.06 -8.96
N PHE A 460 12.93 0.65 -9.57
CA PHE A 460 12.30 0.15 -10.78
C PHE A 460 12.90 0.86 -11.99
N ALA A 461 14.02 0.35 -12.50
CA ALA A 461 14.66 0.91 -13.69
C ALA A 461 14.31 0.03 -14.91
N PRO A 462 13.38 0.46 -15.78
CA PRO A 462 13.06 -0.30 -16.97
C PRO A 462 14.20 -0.32 -17.99
N LYS A 463 14.23 -1.35 -18.83
CA LYS A 463 15.07 -1.42 -20.03
C LYS A 463 14.22 -1.66 -21.27
N ASP A 464 14.53 -0.91 -22.33
CA ASP A 464 13.82 -0.98 -23.61
C ASP A 464 14.61 -1.79 -24.64
N TYR A 465 13.90 -2.66 -25.35
CA TYR A 465 14.41 -3.55 -26.40
C TYR A 465 13.65 -3.30 -27.69
N LYS A 466 14.34 -3.26 -28.84
CA LYS A 466 13.68 -2.98 -30.11
C LYS A 466 12.96 -4.22 -30.65
N VAL A 467 11.74 -4.02 -31.16
CA VAL A 467 10.99 -5.04 -31.89
C VAL A 467 11.53 -5.16 -33.31
N VAL A 468 12.02 -6.35 -33.65
CA VAL A 468 12.65 -6.65 -34.94
C VAL A 468 11.65 -7.24 -35.94
N LYS A 469 10.74 -8.10 -35.46
CA LYS A 469 9.63 -8.65 -36.24
C LYS A 469 8.44 -8.95 -35.32
N VAL A 470 7.24 -8.98 -35.88
CA VAL A 470 6.00 -9.37 -35.18
C VAL A 470 5.26 -10.35 -36.05
N ASP A 471 4.73 -11.40 -35.44
CA ASP A 471 3.76 -12.31 -36.05
C ASP A 471 2.44 -12.30 -35.25
N GLN A 472 1.50 -13.19 -35.62
CA GLN A 472 0.17 -13.22 -35.00
C GLN A 472 0.18 -13.56 -33.50
N GLN A 473 1.26 -14.17 -32.99
CA GLN A 473 1.33 -14.65 -31.61
C GLN A 473 2.53 -14.08 -30.84
N ARG A 474 3.55 -13.55 -31.53
CA ARG A 474 4.83 -13.18 -30.94
C ARG A 474 5.39 -11.84 -31.39
N ILE A 475 6.00 -11.14 -30.44
CA ILE A 475 6.86 -9.97 -30.64
C ILE A 475 8.30 -10.42 -30.48
N TRP A 476 9.13 -10.20 -31.49
CA TRP A 476 10.52 -10.66 -31.49
C TRP A 476 11.49 -9.53 -31.18
N VAL A 477 12.34 -9.74 -30.19
CA VAL A 477 13.32 -8.76 -29.70
C VAL A 477 14.74 -9.33 -29.64
N GLU A 478 15.74 -8.47 -29.85
CA GLU A 478 17.16 -8.76 -29.66
C GLU A 478 17.61 -8.42 -28.23
N GLY A 479 18.73 -8.97 -27.77
CA GLY A 479 19.36 -8.61 -26.49
C GLY A 479 18.79 -9.32 -25.25
N LEU A 480 17.92 -10.30 -25.47
CA LEU A 480 17.39 -11.24 -24.46
C LEU A 480 17.79 -12.70 -24.74
N ALA A 481 18.83 -12.90 -25.56
CA ALA A 481 19.38 -14.22 -25.84
C ALA A 481 19.80 -14.95 -24.54
N GLY A 482 19.54 -16.26 -24.48
CA GLY A 482 19.83 -17.10 -23.31
C GLY A 482 18.78 -17.06 -22.19
N MET A 483 17.65 -16.38 -22.41
CA MET A 483 16.49 -16.47 -21.51
C MET A 483 15.86 -17.86 -21.54
N PRO A 484 15.45 -18.42 -20.40
CA PRO A 484 14.65 -19.65 -20.37
C PRO A 484 13.37 -19.47 -21.20
N THR A 485 13.10 -20.43 -22.08
CA THR A 485 11.91 -20.40 -22.94
C THR A 485 10.66 -20.93 -22.25
N SER A 486 10.79 -21.61 -21.11
CA SER A 486 9.64 -22.01 -20.31
C SER A 486 9.09 -20.80 -19.54
N GLY A 487 7.78 -20.52 -19.68
CA GLY A 487 7.08 -19.47 -18.94
C GLY A 487 6.81 -18.19 -19.73
N LYS A 488 6.37 -17.17 -18.99
CA LYS A 488 5.95 -15.86 -19.50
C LYS A 488 6.80 -14.73 -18.91
N LEU A 489 6.89 -13.60 -19.62
CA LEU A 489 7.55 -12.39 -19.16
C LEU A 489 6.55 -11.24 -19.10
N SER A 490 6.65 -10.43 -18.04
CA SER A 490 5.92 -9.18 -17.94
C SER A 490 6.65 -8.09 -18.72
N PHE A 491 5.99 -7.58 -19.75
CA PHE A 491 6.52 -6.53 -20.60
C PHE A 491 5.42 -5.56 -21.01
N THR A 492 5.86 -4.35 -21.34
CA THR A 492 5.05 -3.30 -21.94
C THR A 492 5.51 -3.08 -23.37
N VAL A 493 4.59 -2.84 -24.31
CA VAL A 493 4.94 -2.47 -25.69
C VAL A 493 4.71 -0.99 -25.89
N LEU A 494 5.72 -0.27 -26.41
CA LEU A 494 5.67 1.15 -26.69
C LEU A 494 5.81 1.39 -28.19
N HIS A 495 4.85 2.10 -28.74
CA HIS A 495 4.75 2.47 -30.14
C HIS A 495 5.21 3.91 -30.34
N PRO A 496 6.27 4.17 -31.13
CA PRO A 496 6.62 5.53 -31.54
C PRO A 496 5.53 6.13 -32.44
N LEU A 497 5.01 7.29 -32.05
CA LEU A 497 4.09 8.11 -32.83
C LEU A 497 4.86 9.07 -33.75
N ASP A 498 4.17 9.58 -34.77
CA ASP A 498 4.73 10.59 -35.68
C ASP A 498 4.90 11.97 -35.01
N ALA A 499 4.14 12.23 -33.94
CA ALA A 499 4.23 13.45 -33.16
C ALA A 499 5.57 13.53 -32.40
N MET A 500 6.30 14.63 -32.61
CA MET A 500 7.62 14.84 -32.00
C MET A 500 7.53 15.75 -30.77
N VAL A 501 8.11 15.30 -29.66
CA VAL A 501 8.24 16.05 -28.41
C VAL A 501 9.72 16.20 -28.11
N ARG A 502 10.20 17.45 -27.99
CA ARG A 502 11.62 17.76 -27.71
C ARG A 502 12.61 17.03 -28.64
N GLY A 503 12.25 16.86 -29.91
CA GLY A 503 13.08 16.21 -30.93
C GLY A 503 13.09 14.68 -30.90
N LYS A 504 12.24 14.03 -30.10
CA LYS A 504 12.04 12.57 -30.09
C LYS A 504 10.56 12.23 -30.36
N PRO A 505 10.25 11.07 -30.94
CA PRO A 505 8.86 10.64 -31.11
C PRO A 505 8.21 10.46 -29.74
N ALA A 506 6.99 10.95 -29.59
CA ALA A 506 6.14 10.58 -28.47
C ALA A 506 5.85 9.08 -28.54
N LEU A 507 5.96 8.39 -27.42
CA LEU A 507 5.63 6.97 -27.31
C LEU A 507 4.17 6.82 -26.85
N LEU A 508 3.46 5.87 -27.45
CA LEU A 508 2.16 5.38 -27.01
C LEU A 508 2.36 3.97 -26.45
N GLU A 509 1.90 3.71 -25.23
CA GLU A 509 1.83 2.35 -24.74
C GLU A 509 0.67 1.59 -25.39
N LEU A 510 0.98 0.40 -25.92
CA LEU A 510 -0.02 -0.51 -26.46
C LEU A 510 -0.55 -1.42 -25.34
N GLU A 511 -1.85 -1.64 -25.32
CA GLU A 511 -2.46 -2.63 -24.43
C GLU A 511 -2.28 -4.02 -25.04
N THR A 512 -1.29 -4.74 -24.53
CA THR A 512 -1.02 -6.13 -24.86
C THR A 512 -1.17 -6.99 -23.61
N GLY A 513 -1.97 -8.05 -23.70
CA GLY A 513 -2.07 -9.08 -22.69
C GLY A 513 -1.01 -10.17 -22.88
N ALA A 514 -0.93 -11.06 -21.90
CA ALA A 514 -0.12 -12.26 -22.02
C ALA A 514 -0.64 -13.12 -23.18
N GLY A 515 0.25 -13.55 -24.08
CA GLY A 515 -0.09 -14.56 -25.07
C GLY A 515 -0.28 -15.94 -24.42
N ALA A 516 -0.99 -16.83 -25.13
CA ALA A 516 -1.22 -18.21 -24.67
C ALA A 516 0.03 -19.10 -24.77
N ALA A 517 0.97 -18.76 -25.66
CA ALA A 517 2.18 -19.54 -25.86
C ALA A 517 3.27 -19.23 -24.82
N ASP A 518 4.24 -20.12 -24.68
CA ASP A 518 5.50 -19.89 -23.97
C ASP A 518 6.46 -18.99 -24.77
N LEU A 519 7.53 -18.51 -24.16
CA LEU A 519 8.64 -17.83 -24.86
C LEU A 519 9.30 -18.76 -25.89
N LEU A 520 9.87 -18.19 -26.96
CA LEU A 520 10.55 -18.96 -28.01
C LEU A 520 11.89 -18.31 -28.37
N ALA A 521 12.97 -19.09 -28.38
CA ALA A 521 14.28 -18.61 -28.82
C ALA A 521 14.52 -18.98 -30.29
N GLU A 522 15.00 -18.01 -31.08
CA GLU A 522 15.42 -18.21 -32.48
C GLU A 522 16.74 -17.45 -32.70
N GLY A 523 17.87 -18.17 -32.53
CA GLY A 523 19.19 -17.55 -32.54
C GLY A 523 19.35 -16.53 -31.40
N GLU A 524 19.67 -15.28 -31.74
CA GLU A 524 19.80 -14.16 -30.79
C GLU A 524 18.45 -13.49 -30.45
N LEU A 525 17.35 -13.94 -31.07
CA LEU A 525 16.02 -13.39 -30.85
C LEU A 525 15.26 -14.16 -29.78
N LEU A 526 14.47 -13.42 -29.00
CA LEU A 526 13.45 -13.96 -28.13
C LEU A 526 12.07 -13.52 -28.61
N GLY A 527 11.22 -14.49 -28.91
CA GLY A 527 9.81 -14.31 -29.26
C GLY A 527 8.95 -14.28 -28.01
N LEU A 528 8.42 -13.10 -27.68
CA LEU A 528 7.55 -12.83 -26.55
C LEU A 528 6.09 -13.08 -26.94
N PRO A 529 5.38 -13.99 -26.27
CA PRO A 529 3.97 -14.27 -26.56
C PRO A 529 3.11 -13.08 -26.14
N TYR A 530 2.22 -12.61 -27.03
CA TYR A 530 1.32 -11.50 -26.75
C TYR A 530 -0.10 -11.78 -27.22
N SER A 531 -1.06 -11.06 -26.65
CA SER A 531 -2.42 -10.93 -27.16
C SER A 531 -2.76 -9.45 -27.29
N ALA A 532 -3.32 -9.02 -28.42
CA ALA A 532 -3.85 -7.67 -28.55
C ALA A 532 -5.19 -7.61 -27.80
N THR A 533 -5.25 -6.86 -26.70
CA THR A 533 -6.44 -6.80 -25.84
C THR A 533 -7.37 -5.65 -26.18
N ASN A 534 -6.85 -4.61 -26.87
CA ASN A 534 -7.63 -3.43 -27.20
C ASN A 534 -7.62 -3.14 -28.71
N PRO A 535 -8.73 -3.42 -29.43
CA PRO A 535 -8.83 -3.13 -30.86
C PRO A 535 -8.83 -1.61 -31.16
N SER A 536 -8.98 -0.77 -30.13
CA SER A 536 -8.85 0.68 -30.27
C SER A 536 -7.40 1.15 -30.30
N LEU A 537 -6.39 0.33 -30.01
CA LEU A 537 -4.97 0.72 -30.11
C LEU A 537 -4.32 0.06 -31.34
N PRO A 538 -3.21 0.60 -31.87
CA PRO A 538 -2.49 -0.04 -32.96
C PRO A 538 -1.99 -1.42 -32.53
N ALA A 539 -1.94 -2.37 -33.47
CA ALA A 539 -1.29 -3.65 -33.22
C ALA A 539 0.25 -3.47 -33.15
N PRO A 540 0.96 -4.27 -32.35
CA PRO A 540 2.42 -4.25 -32.31
C PRO A 540 3.04 -4.45 -33.70
N ARG A 541 4.11 -3.73 -34.00
CA ARG A 541 4.84 -3.79 -35.27
C ARG A 541 6.35 -3.66 -35.10
N ARG A 542 7.09 -3.95 -36.17
CA ARG A 542 8.53 -3.69 -36.24
C ARG A 542 8.81 -2.21 -35.97
N GLY A 543 9.82 -1.93 -35.15
CA GLY A 543 10.21 -0.57 -34.74
C GLY A 543 9.61 -0.11 -33.41
N ASP A 544 8.60 -0.84 -32.90
CA ASP A 544 8.12 -0.67 -31.53
C ASP A 544 9.22 -1.04 -30.52
N LEU A 545 9.00 -0.69 -29.25
CA LEU A 545 9.89 -1.01 -28.14
C LEU A 545 9.18 -1.94 -27.16
N VAL A 546 9.91 -2.89 -26.60
CA VAL A 546 9.48 -3.72 -25.48
C VAL A 546 10.21 -3.24 -24.23
N ARG A 547 9.46 -2.78 -23.24
CA ARG A 547 9.95 -2.31 -21.95
C ARG A 547 9.81 -3.40 -20.89
N LEU A 548 10.91 -3.70 -20.19
CA LEU A 548 10.97 -4.66 -19.10
C LEU A 548 11.44 -3.98 -17.80
N TYR A 549 10.67 -4.09 -16.72
CA TYR A 549 11.02 -3.54 -15.40
C TYR A 549 11.90 -4.48 -14.56
N ALA A 550 11.78 -5.79 -14.77
CA ALA A 550 12.64 -6.78 -14.13
C ALA A 550 13.83 -7.07 -15.05
N GLN A 551 15.05 -7.07 -14.51
CA GLN A 551 16.19 -7.63 -15.20
C GLN A 551 15.96 -9.12 -15.37
N ALA A 552 15.49 -9.51 -16.55
CA ALA A 552 15.50 -10.89 -16.99
C ALA A 552 16.97 -11.23 -17.21
N VAL A 553 17.55 -12.00 -16.29
CA VAL A 553 18.96 -12.40 -16.37
C VAL A 553 19.00 -13.71 -17.17
N PRO A 554 19.63 -13.73 -18.35
CA PRO A 554 19.81 -14.97 -19.10
C PRO A 554 20.49 -16.06 -18.24
N GLY A 555 20.06 -17.31 -18.39
CA GLY A 555 20.69 -18.46 -17.74
C GLY A 555 20.38 -18.67 -16.25
N VAL A 556 19.32 -18.07 -15.69
CA VAL A 556 18.86 -18.34 -14.31
C VAL A 556 17.83 -19.47 -14.24
N ALA A 557 17.91 -20.29 -13.20
CA ALA A 557 16.96 -21.39 -12.99
C ALA A 557 15.65 -20.87 -12.38
N ARG A 558 14.50 -21.22 -12.99
CA ARG A 558 13.18 -20.89 -12.44
C ARG A 558 12.85 -21.87 -11.31
N ILE A 559 12.44 -21.34 -10.17
CA ILE A 559 11.99 -22.13 -9.03
C ILE A 559 10.73 -21.53 -8.43
N VAL A 560 9.92 -22.36 -7.79
CA VAL A 560 8.70 -21.97 -7.06
C VAL A 560 8.80 -22.36 -5.59
N ASP A 561 8.06 -21.72 -4.68
CA ASP A 561 7.94 -22.26 -3.32
C ASP A 561 7.25 -23.64 -3.33
N CYS A 562 7.77 -24.60 -2.57
CA CYS A 562 7.09 -25.89 -2.40
C CYS A 562 5.79 -25.71 -1.58
N ASP A 563 4.79 -26.56 -1.86
CA ASP A 563 3.51 -26.59 -1.12
C ASP A 563 3.63 -27.30 0.25
N GLU A 564 4.83 -27.77 0.59
CA GLU A 564 5.15 -28.44 1.85
C GLU A 564 5.59 -27.44 2.93
N GLY A 565 5.39 -27.83 4.20
CA GLY A 565 5.94 -27.12 5.35
C GLY A 565 7.49 -27.05 5.33
N PRO A 566 8.08 -26.25 6.22
CA PRO A 566 9.53 -26.10 6.26
C PRO A 566 10.22 -27.44 6.56
N PHE A 567 11.37 -27.66 5.94
CA PHE A 567 12.20 -28.81 6.26
C PHE A 567 12.82 -28.65 7.66
N ILE A 568 12.66 -29.68 8.49
CA ILE A 568 13.23 -29.75 9.84
C ILE A 568 14.41 -30.73 9.85
N GLY A 569 15.58 -30.24 10.24
CA GLY A 569 16.80 -31.06 10.36
C GLY A 569 16.67 -32.25 11.31
N GLN A 570 17.54 -33.24 11.12
CA GLN A 570 17.67 -34.33 12.10
C GLN A 570 18.17 -33.79 13.45
N ASN A 571 17.67 -34.38 14.54
CA ASN A 571 18.00 -34.00 15.92
C ASN A 571 17.69 -32.51 16.23
N ASN A 572 16.70 -31.96 15.54
CA ASN A 572 16.25 -30.60 15.77
C ASN A 572 15.55 -30.48 17.14
N LEU A 573 15.96 -29.48 17.91
CA LEU A 573 15.52 -29.28 19.29
C LEU A 573 14.31 -28.36 19.43
N VAL A 574 14.11 -27.44 18.48
CA VAL A 574 13.10 -26.37 18.57
C VAL A 574 12.39 -26.21 17.23
N ASP A 575 11.06 -26.23 17.23
CA ASP A 575 10.29 -25.86 16.04
C ASP A 575 10.44 -24.35 15.76
N ALA A 576 10.98 -24.01 14.60
CA ALA A 576 11.34 -22.64 14.22
C ALA A 576 10.81 -22.24 12.84
N PRO A 577 9.50 -22.37 12.58
CA PRO A 577 8.92 -22.07 11.26
C PRO A 577 9.06 -20.58 10.90
N TYR A 578 9.25 -19.70 11.89
CA TYR A 578 9.57 -18.29 11.70
C TYR A 578 10.93 -18.02 11.02
N LEU A 579 11.78 -19.04 10.84
CA LEU A 579 13.01 -18.92 10.02
C LEU A 579 12.75 -19.10 8.52
N ALA A 580 11.64 -19.72 8.12
CA ALA A 580 11.34 -19.98 6.72
C ALA A 580 11.28 -18.69 5.84
N PRO A 581 10.65 -17.59 6.28
CA PRO A 581 10.67 -16.32 5.54
C PRO A 581 12.09 -15.77 5.32
N LEU A 582 12.99 -16.00 6.28
CA LEU A 582 14.38 -15.57 6.18
C LEU A 582 15.16 -16.36 5.12
N VAL A 583 14.93 -17.68 5.04
CA VAL A 583 15.51 -18.54 4.00
C VAL A 583 14.98 -18.16 2.62
N ARG A 584 13.66 -17.92 2.50
CA ARG A 584 13.03 -17.45 1.26
C ARG A 584 13.62 -16.11 0.81
N HIS A 585 13.80 -15.18 1.74
CA HIS A 585 14.43 -13.90 1.42
C HIS A 585 15.84 -14.07 0.84
N ALA A 586 16.68 -14.93 1.44
CA ALA A 586 18.01 -15.23 0.89
C ALA A 586 17.94 -15.84 -0.52
N LEU A 587 16.96 -16.72 -0.76
CA LEU A 587 16.69 -17.30 -2.07
C LEU A 587 16.30 -16.25 -3.10
N TYR A 588 15.42 -15.32 -2.74
CA TYR A 588 14.94 -14.24 -3.62
C TYR A 588 16.05 -13.23 -3.96
N GLN A 589 17.12 -13.14 -3.15
CA GLN A 589 18.30 -12.33 -3.46
C GLN A 589 19.38 -13.08 -4.27
N SER A 590 19.18 -14.37 -4.55
CA SER A 590 20.12 -15.13 -5.39
C SER A 590 20.09 -14.64 -6.83
N LYS A 591 21.27 -14.50 -7.44
CA LYS A 591 21.46 -14.20 -8.86
C LYS A 591 21.33 -15.45 -9.75
N LYS A 592 21.25 -16.64 -9.15
CA LYS A 592 21.14 -17.92 -9.87
C LYS A 592 19.70 -18.38 -10.07
N PHE A 593 18.79 -17.91 -9.22
CA PHE A 593 17.41 -18.37 -9.21
C PHE A 593 16.43 -17.24 -9.51
N ALA A 594 15.50 -17.50 -10.42
CA ALA A 594 14.29 -16.68 -10.59
C ALA A 594 13.16 -17.33 -9.79
N SER A 595 12.98 -16.86 -8.56
CA SER A 595 11.98 -17.40 -7.64
C SER A 595 10.57 -16.88 -7.90
N HIS A 596 9.59 -17.76 -7.78
CA HIS A 596 8.18 -17.45 -7.94
C HIS A 596 7.39 -17.91 -6.72
N ILE A 597 6.28 -17.23 -6.44
CA ILE A 597 5.36 -17.59 -5.37
C ILE A 597 4.60 -18.86 -5.75
N GLY A 598 4.70 -19.89 -4.92
CA GLY A 598 3.96 -21.15 -5.09
C GLY A 598 2.61 -21.18 -4.38
N ASP A 599 2.41 -20.31 -3.40
CA ASP A 599 1.27 -20.31 -2.49
C ASP A 599 -0.06 -20.04 -3.22
N PRO A 600 -0.98 -21.02 -3.33
CA PRO A 600 -2.27 -20.83 -3.99
C PRO A 600 -3.12 -19.74 -3.33
N ALA A 601 -2.98 -19.54 -2.01
CA ALA A 601 -3.74 -18.54 -1.28
C ALA A 601 -3.35 -17.12 -1.69
N PHE A 602 -2.10 -16.90 -2.13
CA PHE A 602 -1.66 -15.62 -2.66
C PHE A 602 -2.44 -15.24 -3.93
N TYR A 603 -2.55 -16.15 -4.91
CA TYR A 603 -3.26 -15.88 -6.17
C TYR A 603 -4.77 -15.70 -5.94
N ALA A 604 -5.37 -16.55 -5.11
CA ALA A 604 -6.79 -16.41 -4.74
C ALA A 604 -7.08 -15.06 -4.09
N THR A 605 -6.25 -14.65 -3.11
CA THR A 605 -6.38 -13.34 -2.43
C THR A 605 -6.14 -12.19 -3.42
N THR A 606 -5.14 -12.31 -4.29
CA THR A 606 -4.82 -11.27 -5.27
C THR A 606 -5.98 -11.05 -6.23
N ASN A 607 -6.55 -12.11 -6.81
CA ASN A 607 -7.69 -12.01 -7.73
C ASN A 607 -8.95 -11.49 -7.02
N GLN A 608 -9.16 -11.87 -5.75
CA GLN A 608 -10.23 -11.29 -4.94
C GLN A 608 -10.05 -9.77 -4.78
N LEU A 609 -8.85 -9.32 -4.41
CA LEU A 609 -8.53 -7.89 -4.24
C LEU A 609 -8.65 -7.13 -5.56
N LEU A 610 -8.17 -7.71 -6.68
CA LEU A 610 -8.31 -7.12 -8.00
C LEU A 610 -9.78 -6.96 -8.38
N GLY A 611 -10.62 -7.97 -8.12
CA GLY A 611 -12.06 -7.90 -8.32
C GLY A 611 -12.75 -6.84 -7.44
N LEU A 612 -12.39 -6.76 -6.16
CA LEU A 612 -12.88 -5.71 -5.25
C LEU A 612 -12.44 -4.30 -5.68
N GLY A 613 -11.24 -4.19 -6.25
CA GLY A 613 -10.69 -2.96 -6.84
C GLY A 613 -11.22 -2.64 -8.24
N LEU A 614 -12.14 -3.46 -8.77
CA LEU A 614 -12.76 -3.32 -10.09
C LEU A 614 -11.79 -3.41 -11.28
N PHE A 615 -10.71 -4.19 -11.13
CA PHE A 615 -9.75 -4.47 -12.19
C PHE A 615 -10.07 -5.78 -12.94
N ASP A 616 -9.88 -5.78 -14.26
CA ASP A 616 -10.03 -6.98 -15.10
C ASP A 616 -8.80 -7.91 -15.08
N LEU A 617 -7.69 -7.45 -14.49
CA LEU A 617 -6.47 -8.24 -14.36
C LEU A 617 -6.75 -9.51 -13.55
N GLN A 618 -6.28 -10.65 -14.05
CA GLN A 618 -6.24 -11.92 -13.32
C GLN A 618 -4.81 -12.42 -13.30
N VAL A 619 -4.37 -12.92 -12.15
CA VAL A 619 -3.07 -13.55 -11.97
C VAL A 619 -3.21 -15.04 -11.74
N GLU A 620 -2.31 -15.81 -12.32
CA GLU A 620 -2.32 -17.27 -12.25
C GLU A 620 -1.01 -17.80 -11.67
N ARG A 621 -1.10 -18.94 -10.97
CA ARG A 621 0.07 -19.63 -10.45
C ARG A 621 0.92 -20.15 -11.62
N PRO A 622 2.24 -19.90 -11.64
CA PRO A 622 3.10 -20.42 -12.68
C PRO A 622 3.34 -21.92 -12.50
N GLU A 623 3.32 -22.66 -13.62
CA GLU A 623 3.76 -24.05 -13.67
C GLU A 623 5.29 -24.11 -13.73
N ILE A 624 5.92 -24.45 -12.61
CA ILE A 624 7.38 -24.59 -12.49
C ILE A 624 7.67 -25.93 -11.82
N GLU A 625 8.45 -26.76 -12.50
CA GLU A 625 8.73 -28.14 -12.08
C GLU A 625 9.60 -28.22 -10.81
N VAL A 626 10.52 -27.27 -10.65
CA VAL A 626 11.44 -27.21 -9.52
C VAL A 626 10.86 -26.34 -8.42
N CYS A 627 10.72 -26.90 -7.22
CA CYS A 627 10.33 -26.14 -6.05
C CYS A 627 11.46 -26.02 -5.02
N SER A 628 11.42 -24.96 -4.21
CA SER A 628 12.32 -24.72 -3.09
C SER A 628 11.58 -24.83 -1.76
N GLN A 629 12.07 -25.71 -0.90
CA GLN A 629 11.60 -25.89 0.46
C GLN A 629 12.57 -25.21 1.43
N PRO A 630 12.17 -24.13 2.11
CA PRO A 630 12.97 -23.54 3.16
C PRO A 630 13.01 -24.48 4.37
N GLY A 631 14.07 -24.43 5.16
CA GLY A 631 14.24 -25.30 6.31
C GLY A 631 15.28 -24.78 7.29
N TYR A 632 15.38 -25.48 8.41
CA TYR A 632 16.26 -25.09 9.50
C TYR A 632 16.73 -26.31 10.30
N VAL A 633 17.84 -26.15 11.00
CA VAL A 633 18.40 -27.14 11.93
C VAL A 633 18.85 -26.42 13.19
N ILE A 634 18.42 -26.90 14.36
CA ILE A 634 18.80 -26.34 15.66
C ILE A 634 19.17 -27.52 16.55
N ARG A 635 20.46 -27.73 16.78
CA ARG A 635 20.96 -28.87 17.55
C ARG A 635 21.80 -28.38 18.70
N GLU A 636 21.54 -28.90 19.89
CA GLU A 636 22.47 -28.77 21.00
C GLU A 636 23.61 -29.77 20.85
N ASP A 637 24.85 -29.29 20.86
CA ASP A 637 26.03 -30.13 20.84
C ASP A 637 26.52 -30.45 22.26
N ALA A 638 26.35 -29.51 23.21
CA ALA A 638 26.72 -29.68 24.61
C ALA A 638 25.94 -28.71 25.51
N ALA A 639 25.60 -29.10 26.73
CA ALA A 639 25.05 -28.21 27.76
C ALA A 639 25.51 -28.58 29.17
N ALA A 640 25.68 -27.57 30.01
CA ALA A 640 25.99 -27.69 31.43
C ALA A 640 25.23 -26.62 32.22
N CYS A 641 24.68 -26.97 33.38
CA CYS A 641 23.98 -26.01 34.25
C CYS A 641 24.65 -25.95 35.62
N GLU A 642 25.10 -24.76 35.99
CA GLU A 642 25.67 -24.50 37.33
C GLU A 642 24.54 -24.42 38.39
N SER A 643 23.35 -23.99 37.97
CA SER A 643 22.10 -24.03 38.73
C SER A 643 20.90 -24.13 37.78
N ALA A 644 19.69 -24.33 38.30
CA ALA A 644 18.46 -24.39 37.48
C ALA A 644 18.24 -23.12 36.63
N ASP A 645 18.73 -21.97 37.10
CA ASP A 645 18.54 -20.66 36.46
C ASP A 645 19.76 -20.20 35.63
N ASN A 646 20.87 -20.95 35.66
CA ASN A 646 22.12 -20.57 34.99
C ASN A 646 22.74 -21.76 34.24
N CYS A 647 22.33 -21.92 32.99
CA CYS A 647 22.89 -22.88 32.06
C CYS A 647 23.81 -22.23 31.02
N LYS A 648 24.74 -23.04 30.53
CA LYS A 648 25.59 -22.79 29.36
C LYS A 648 25.36 -23.90 28.34
N ALA A 649 25.30 -23.56 27.07
CA ALA A 649 25.17 -24.55 26.00
C ALA A 649 25.85 -24.12 24.72
N THR A 650 26.35 -25.10 23.98
CA THR A 650 26.86 -24.95 22.63
C THR A 650 25.79 -25.48 21.66
N VAL A 651 25.33 -24.62 20.75
CA VAL A 651 24.24 -24.93 19.82
C VAL A 651 24.72 -24.70 18.40
N THR A 652 24.55 -25.72 17.55
CA THR A 652 24.71 -25.63 16.10
C THR A 652 23.38 -25.28 15.46
N MET A 653 23.41 -24.30 14.58
CA MET A 653 22.25 -23.74 13.92
C MET A 653 22.48 -23.72 12.42
N GLY A 654 21.44 -23.96 11.64
CA GLY A 654 21.53 -23.97 10.19
C GLY A 654 20.27 -23.46 9.52
N LEU A 655 20.46 -22.67 8.48
CA LEU A 655 19.44 -22.34 7.49
C LEU A 655 19.63 -23.26 6.29
N VAL A 656 18.55 -23.83 5.77
CA VAL A 656 18.59 -24.84 4.70
C VAL A 656 17.62 -24.47 3.60
N THR A 657 18.08 -24.56 2.36
CA THR A 657 17.23 -24.54 1.16
C THR A 657 17.34 -25.90 0.48
N ARG A 658 16.22 -26.61 0.33
CA ARG A 658 16.14 -27.84 -0.46
C ARG A 658 15.47 -27.57 -1.79
N LEU A 659 16.14 -27.88 -2.90
CA LEU A 659 15.55 -27.86 -4.23
C LEU A 659 15.01 -29.24 -4.55
N LYS A 660 13.75 -29.27 -4.98
CA LYS A 660 13.00 -30.50 -5.24
C LYS A 660 12.45 -30.51 -6.66
N LYS A 661 12.34 -31.70 -7.24
CA LYS A 661 11.62 -31.97 -8.48
C LYS A 661 10.61 -33.07 -8.17
N GLY A 662 9.33 -32.70 -8.10
CA GLY A 662 8.32 -33.53 -7.43
C GLY A 662 8.68 -33.77 -5.95
N SER A 663 8.70 -35.02 -5.51
CA SER A 663 9.05 -35.39 -4.14
C SER A 663 10.56 -35.53 -3.89
N GLU A 664 11.37 -35.60 -4.95
CA GLU A 664 12.81 -35.88 -4.85
C GLU A 664 13.60 -34.60 -4.55
N VAL A 665 14.44 -34.64 -3.50
CA VAL A 665 15.41 -33.57 -3.20
C VAL A 665 16.67 -33.83 -4.01
N TYR A 666 16.91 -33.04 -5.05
CA TYR A 666 18.11 -33.18 -5.87
C TYR A 666 19.25 -32.24 -5.45
N LYS A 667 18.94 -31.21 -4.63
CA LYS A 667 19.97 -30.32 -4.08
C LYS A 667 19.59 -29.78 -2.70
N SER A 668 20.57 -29.68 -1.80
CA SER A 668 20.41 -29.04 -0.49
C SER A 668 21.56 -28.07 -0.28
N ILE A 669 21.23 -26.83 0.06
CA ILE A 669 22.18 -25.73 0.26
C ILE A 669 21.97 -25.22 1.68
N SER A 670 23.03 -25.07 2.47
CA SER A 670 22.90 -24.63 3.86
C SER A 670 24.00 -23.68 4.31
N ALA A 671 23.60 -22.75 5.17
CA ALA A 671 24.48 -21.91 5.96
C ALA A 671 24.32 -22.32 7.42
N GLY A 672 25.42 -22.35 8.18
CA GLY A 672 25.38 -22.80 9.56
C GLY A 672 26.36 -22.07 10.44
N LEU A 673 26.00 -21.95 11.71
CA LEU A 673 26.78 -21.29 12.76
C LEU A 673 26.72 -22.12 14.03
N LYS A 674 27.85 -22.21 14.73
CA LYS A 674 27.94 -22.80 16.07
C LYS A 674 28.14 -21.68 17.07
N THR A 675 27.25 -21.59 18.06
CA THR A 675 27.22 -20.48 19.03
C THR A 675 27.18 -21.00 20.45
N GLU A 676 27.88 -20.32 21.36
CA GLU A 676 27.79 -20.55 22.80
C GLU A 676 26.77 -19.60 23.44
N TYR A 677 25.87 -20.17 24.24
CA TYR A 677 24.87 -19.47 25.01
C TYR A 677 25.14 -19.64 26.50
N SER A 678 24.83 -18.61 27.28
CA SER A 678 24.92 -18.61 28.73
C SER A 678 23.77 -17.81 29.36
N GLY A 679 23.53 -18.04 30.65
CA GLY A 679 22.61 -17.21 31.45
C GLY A 679 21.13 -17.46 31.19
N PHE A 680 20.75 -18.69 30.84
CA PHE A 680 19.35 -19.07 30.65
C PHE A 680 18.95 -20.21 31.61
N PRO A 681 17.68 -20.27 32.07
CA PRO A 681 17.20 -21.33 32.92
C PRO A 681 16.95 -22.62 32.12
N SER A 682 17.19 -23.78 32.74
CA SER A 682 17.01 -25.08 32.09
C SER A 682 15.58 -25.30 31.60
N ALA A 683 14.59 -24.79 32.34
CA ALA A 683 13.18 -24.88 32.02
C ALA A 683 12.76 -24.07 30.77
N ASN A 684 13.45 -22.96 30.45
CA ASN A 684 13.13 -22.12 29.28
C ASN A 684 14.12 -22.30 28.12
N LYS A 685 14.93 -23.36 28.16
CA LYS A 685 15.98 -23.65 27.19
C LYS A 685 15.48 -23.63 25.73
N SER A 686 14.36 -24.31 25.44
CA SER A 686 13.77 -24.34 24.09
C SER A 686 13.34 -22.96 23.61
N SER A 687 12.60 -22.20 24.45
CA SER A 687 12.18 -20.84 24.12
C SER A 687 13.36 -19.89 23.95
N TYR A 688 14.40 -20.02 24.78
CA TYR A 688 15.62 -19.22 24.69
C TYR A 688 16.38 -19.47 23.40
N TYR A 689 16.57 -20.74 23.03
CA TYR A 689 17.17 -21.08 21.75
C TYR A 689 16.33 -20.56 20.59
N GLY A 690 15.02 -20.77 20.63
CA GLY A 690 14.07 -20.27 19.64
C GLY A 690 14.15 -18.77 19.43
N TYR A 691 14.15 -18.00 20.52
CA TYR A 691 14.36 -16.55 20.47
C TYR A 691 15.69 -16.17 19.82
N LYS A 692 16.81 -16.77 20.24
CA LYS A 692 18.14 -16.46 19.68
C LYS A 692 18.30 -16.87 18.22
N GLN A 693 17.45 -17.78 17.72
CA GLN A 693 17.57 -18.27 16.35
C GLN A 693 17.42 -17.18 15.30
N LEU A 694 16.49 -16.23 15.49
CA LEU A 694 16.21 -15.24 14.47
C LEU A 694 17.40 -14.29 14.27
N GLY A 695 17.99 -13.78 15.36
CA GLY A 695 19.18 -12.91 15.29
C GLY A 695 20.38 -13.59 14.62
N ASN A 696 20.66 -14.84 14.97
CA ASN A 696 21.73 -15.59 14.31
C ASN A 696 21.38 -15.98 12.87
N GLY A 697 20.12 -16.30 12.58
CA GLY A 697 19.62 -16.48 11.23
C GLY A 697 19.95 -15.28 10.35
N LEU A 698 19.63 -14.07 10.83
CA LEU A 698 19.93 -12.81 10.14
C LEU A 698 21.44 -12.68 9.87
N SER A 699 22.31 -13.08 10.80
CA SER A 699 23.76 -13.08 10.59
C SER A 699 24.25 -14.08 9.54
N MET A 700 23.51 -15.19 9.32
CA MET A 700 23.86 -16.23 8.35
C MET A 700 23.37 -15.92 6.92
N GLN A 701 22.58 -14.88 6.71
CA GLN A 701 21.95 -14.64 5.41
C GLN A 701 22.96 -14.44 4.27
N SER A 702 24.01 -13.65 4.49
CA SER A 702 25.02 -13.39 3.45
C SER A 702 25.76 -14.65 3.04
N ASP A 703 26.05 -15.55 4.00
CA ASP A 703 26.64 -16.86 3.70
C ASP A 703 25.68 -17.73 2.89
N LEU A 704 24.40 -17.77 3.26
CA LEU A 704 23.40 -18.53 2.51
C LEU A 704 23.25 -18.01 1.07
N ILE A 705 23.16 -16.68 0.88
CA ILE A 705 23.09 -16.05 -0.45
C ILE A 705 24.33 -16.40 -1.28
N ASN A 706 25.52 -16.32 -0.69
CA ASN A 706 26.76 -16.66 -1.40
C ASN A 706 26.78 -18.12 -1.84
N LYS A 707 26.37 -19.05 -0.96
CA LYS A 707 26.27 -20.47 -1.30
C LYS A 707 25.21 -20.75 -2.35
N LEU A 708 24.07 -20.06 -2.31
CA LEU A 708 23.05 -20.13 -3.34
C LEU A 708 23.55 -19.62 -4.69
N ASN A 709 24.46 -18.64 -4.72
CA ASN A 709 25.04 -18.11 -5.96
C ASN A 709 26.15 -18.99 -6.56
N GLN A 710 26.81 -19.80 -5.73
CA GLN A 710 27.84 -20.76 -6.14
C GLN A 710 27.26 -22.06 -6.69
N ASN A 711 25.99 -22.31 -6.40
CA ASN A 711 25.27 -23.54 -6.67
C ASN A 711 24.15 -23.30 -7.69
#